data_AF-A0A7S2GYU3-F1
#
_entry.id   AF-A0A7S2GYU3-F1
#
_cell.length_a   1.000
_cell.length_b   1.000
_cell.length_c   1.000
_cell.angle_alpha   90.00
_cell.angle_beta   90.00
_cell.angle_gamma   90.00
#
_symmetry.space_group_name_H-M   'P 1'
#
loop_
_entity.id
_entity.type
_entity.pdbx_description
1 polymer ?
#
loop_
_entity_poly.entity_id
_entity_poly.type
_entity_poly.pdbx_seq_one_letter_code
_entity_poly.pdbx_strand_id
1 'polypeptide(L)'
;ERSSTRFMNEIMKGSLYAERSPIGTLPVIRNVPGATVRKFYAKHYHPASMAVIAVGDFAQSTSEVVKLLEGYFGNATNTHWPEVPPPAPEHLPRTVPWGIPASSLVLSDPEQTSCAVQLTWRKKPREITTVADFKETVIHDLALCVLQKRFSKMAVEASPLFSMAQCGLENVVTPVSTSCVYVMAPEGDLVSGTCAAWGALRDLQVNGLQDQELDLTRKTFIAELKTGWAERHQIESSSLSEEYKDYFLHKTPASGVEFDIALAAYTAQRARPDKIQAALLALFPPELEEDFLGIVFMPPPSLIRRVGRYLTNLGSRLAGPPAATAATGGGKPEKTSFETVQLLARLKEIGERAGNEKKSNGLEKPLPQLMPSLPTPGSVRAERSLDNFDIHELTLSNGMQVTYKVHEYLDDEVLISGSAPGGLSELDTADRRSVVAGQMMTTLASEYGRFGLDKSLVQDILGGKRVGLGVEVSAYNRQFSGECSPEDMETQLQLIHLFFTAHLRPDSQRLNTAQTLMREQIIHMANDPMGTFQSVTESVMTNDHPLWRPFNLADVDDFDADLSAKLYTHFFTSPSHWRLVFCGNLDPVKLKPLLEKYLASIPETPRQHPVPLTMSPKREDERGGGGKESCVEKKSKGDDDDVLPPLSADLEAVTPLGVQLRARSRPVRRVIRRYMKDPLGVIQLLWPVRVGSMRPEGERSHADRLEQSMMLELACLILEDRLTNRLRFELSAVYGVSASPTFSTADPMLARDKVRTLDGQVVVSFTCAPNTIWRLEREVLAELDALRTQGPTVSELGSVLATSRTQREEKMRTNAYWRAGISHSYAVPRYEGDASNTLKQEQDIWNRLVSELEPPSSSSTLATGADPSGKSTGTERMREVFSGLLPAGTPHASAMLVPRVVPRWLLVGGGLTVAGGLGYLALRAKGPMRGSKQRFTSFLHASGMLWWGVLTRQLGMNRRSGP
;
A
#
# COMPACT_ATOMS: atom_id res chain seq x y z
N GLU A 1 -8.95 -11.50 7.35
CA GLU A 1 -10.18 -12.23 7.01
C GLU A 1 -10.68 -13.17 8.12
N ARG A 2 -9.97 -14.25 8.51
CA ARG A 2 -10.47 -15.20 9.53
C ARG A 2 -10.86 -14.56 10.87
N SER A 3 -10.00 -13.68 11.39
CA SER A 3 -10.27 -12.89 12.60
C SER A 3 -11.52 -12.01 12.41
N SER A 4 -11.65 -11.38 11.24
CA SER A 4 -12.80 -10.57 10.85
C SER A 4 -14.10 -11.39 10.77
N THR A 5 -14.09 -12.59 10.18
CA THR A 5 -15.29 -13.47 10.15
C THR A 5 -15.71 -13.88 11.55
N ARG A 6 -14.75 -14.25 12.42
CA ARG A 6 -15.05 -14.63 13.80
C ARG A 6 -15.61 -13.45 14.60
N PHE A 7 -15.07 -12.26 14.38
CA PHE A 7 -15.59 -11.01 14.93
C PHE A 7 -17.04 -10.75 14.51
N MET A 8 -17.32 -10.79 13.20
CA MET A 8 -18.66 -10.58 12.64
C MET A 8 -19.67 -11.58 13.21
N ASN A 9 -19.28 -12.86 13.32
CA ASN A 9 -20.14 -13.89 13.88
C ASN A 9 -20.47 -13.66 15.37
N GLU A 10 -19.53 -13.12 16.15
CA GLU A 10 -19.77 -12.82 17.57
C GLU A 10 -20.67 -11.58 17.73
N ILE A 11 -20.45 -10.52 16.93
CA ILE A 11 -21.31 -9.32 16.95
C ILE A 11 -22.75 -9.65 16.61
N MET A 12 -22.97 -10.51 15.62
CA MET A 12 -24.30 -10.85 15.09
C MET A 12 -24.86 -12.14 15.70
N LYS A 13 -24.25 -12.64 16.78
CA LYS A 13 -24.59 -13.92 17.40
C LYS A 13 -26.07 -14.01 17.77
N GLY A 14 -26.66 -15.17 17.50
CA GLY A 14 -28.10 -15.40 17.73
C GLY A 14 -28.99 -14.83 16.62
N SER A 15 -28.41 -14.39 15.49
CA SER A 15 -29.16 -13.97 14.30
C SER A 15 -28.79 -14.79 13.07
N LEU A 16 -29.64 -14.75 12.04
CA LEU A 16 -29.35 -15.39 10.75
C LEU A 16 -28.12 -14.79 10.05
N TYR A 17 -27.71 -13.56 10.37
CA TYR A 17 -26.53 -12.93 9.78
C TYR A 17 -25.23 -13.63 10.20
N ALA A 18 -25.13 -14.08 11.46
CA ALA A 18 -23.97 -14.84 11.94
C ALA A 18 -23.86 -16.24 11.30
N GLU A 19 -24.96 -16.78 10.79
CA GLU A 19 -25.01 -18.13 10.21
C GLU A 19 -24.95 -18.12 8.67
N ARG A 20 -25.28 -16.99 8.03
CA ARG A 20 -25.42 -16.86 6.57
C ARG A 20 -24.42 -15.89 5.98
N SER A 21 -23.14 -16.21 6.12
CA SER A 21 -22.09 -15.47 5.42
C SER A 21 -22.35 -15.46 3.89
N PRO A 22 -22.29 -14.29 3.22
CA PRO A 22 -22.57 -14.18 1.78
C PRO A 22 -21.71 -15.10 0.90
N ILE A 23 -20.46 -15.35 1.29
CA ILE A 23 -19.56 -16.26 0.57
C ILE A 23 -20.01 -17.73 0.66
N GLY A 24 -20.83 -18.09 1.65
CA GLY A 24 -21.29 -19.44 1.91
C GLY A 24 -20.21 -20.34 2.50
N THR A 25 -20.39 -21.66 2.36
CA THR A 25 -19.43 -22.67 2.84
C THR A 25 -18.91 -23.51 1.67
N LEU A 26 -17.65 -23.95 1.73
CA LEU A 26 -17.07 -24.81 0.69
C LEU A 26 -17.91 -26.06 0.35
N PRO A 27 -18.52 -26.77 1.32
CA PRO A 27 -19.41 -27.88 1.01
C PRO A 27 -20.64 -27.49 0.18
N VAL A 28 -21.23 -26.31 0.44
CA VAL A 28 -22.37 -25.81 -0.35
C VAL A 28 -21.90 -25.42 -1.75
N ILE A 29 -20.82 -24.64 -1.86
CA ILE A 29 -20.28 -24.16 -3.14
C ILE A 29 -19.94 -25.33 -4.07
N ARG A 30 -19.34 -26.41 -3.55
CA ARG A 30 -18.93 -27.57 -4.34
C ARG A 30 -20.07 -28.47 -4.80
N ASN A 31 -21.20 -28.47 -4.09
CA ASN A 31 -22.25 -29.48 -4.26
C ASN A 31 -23.62 -28.90 -4.64
N VAL A 32 -23.78 -27.57 -4.68
CA VAL A 32 -25.08 -26.95 -4.95
C VAL A 32 -25.59 -27.33 -6.35
N PRO A 33 -26.80 -27.91 -6.49
CA PRO A 33 -27.35 -28.23 -7.80
C PRO A 33 -27.72 -26.96 -8.58
N GLY A 34 -27.47 -26.95 -9.89
CA GLY A 34 -27.86 -25.83 -10.75
C GLY A 34 -29.37 -25.54 -10.73
N ALA A 35 -30.21 -26.54 -10.47
CA ALA A 35 -31.65 -26.35 -10.28
C ALA A 35 -31.99 -25.49 -9.05
N THR A 36 -31.22 -25.63 -7.96
CA THR A 36 -31.37 -24.81 -6.75
C THR A 36 -30.99 -23.37 -7.02
N VAL A 37 -29.88 -23.14 -7.73
CA VAL A 37 -29.45 -21.80 -8.14
C VAL A 37 -30.50 -21.12 -9.03
N ARG A 38 -31.04 -21.84 -10.03
CA ARG A 38 -32.13 -21.32 -10.88
C ARG A 38 -33.40 -20.99 -10.08
N LYS A 39 -33.78 -21.82 -9.12
CA LYS A 39 -34.92 -21.54 -8.23
C LYS A 39 -34.67 -20.31 -7.37
N PHE A 40 -33.45 -20.13 -6.86
CA PHE A 40 -33.07 -18.92 -6.12
C PHE A 40 -33.14 -17.68 -7.01
N TYR A 41 -32.57 -17.74 -8.23
CA TYR A 41 -32.62 -16.66 -9.21
C TYR A 41 -34.07 -16.27 -9.55
N ALA A 42 -34.90 -17.24 -9.96
CA ALA A 42 -36.30 -16.99 -10.31
C ALA A 42 -37.13 -16.40 -9.15
N LYS A 43 -36.74 -16.71 -7.91
CA LYS A 43 -37.38 -16.17 -6.71
C LYS A 43 -36.95 -14.74 -6.38
N HIS A 44 -35.67 -14.39 -6.55
CA HIS A 44 -35.10 -13.13 -6.05
C HIS A 44 -34.85 -12.07 -7.12
N TYR A 45 -34.69 -12.46 -8.39
CA TYR A 45 -34.37 -11.56 -9.49
C TYR A 45 -35.63 -11.07 -10.20
N HIS A 46 -36.56 -10.47 -9.45
CA HIS A 46 -37.84 -9.98 -9.97
C HIS A 46 -37.80 -8.45 -10.16
N PRO A 47 -38.32 -7.87 -11.27
CA PRO A 47 -38.27 -6.41 -11.51
C PRO A 47 -38.86 -5.58 -10.37
N ALA A 48 -39.95 -6.02 -9.74
CA ALA A 48 -40.55 -5.37 -8.57
C ALA A 48 -39.68 -5.34 -7.30
N SER A 49 -38.54 -6.05 -7.27
CA SER A 49 -37.58 -6.07 -6.16
C SER A 49 -36.22 -5.51 -6.55
N MET A 50 -36.14 -4.79 -7.68
CA MET A 50 -34.92 -4.22 -8.25
C MET A 50 -35.08 -2.73 -8.49
N ALA A 51 -33.97 -2.01 -8.46
CA ALA A 51 -33.85 -0.65 -8.98
C ALA A 51 -32.69 -0.61 -9.96
N VAL A 52 -32.87 0.14 -11.05
CA VAL A 52 -31.81 0.47 -12.00
C VAL A 52 -31.51 1.95 -11.83
N ILE A 53 -30.25 2.27 -11.53
CA ILE A 53 -29.77 3.64 -11.31
C ILE A 53 -28.83 3.97 -12.46
N ALA A 54 -29.11 5.08 -13.14
CA ALA A 54 -28.27 5.59 -14.23
C ALA A 54 -27.84 7.02 -13.86
N VAL A 55 -26.53 7.25 -13.85
CA VAL A 55 -25.93 8.56 -13.57
C VAL A 55 -24.89 8.85 -14.65
N GLY A 56 -24.96 10.04 -15.23
CA GLY A 56 -24.07 10.48 -16.29
C GLY A 56 -24.55 11.79 -16.92
N ASP A 57 -23.87 12.23 -17.97
CA ASP A 57 -24.26 13.40 -18.74
C ASP A 57 -25.41 13.07 -19.68
N PHE A 58 -26.64 13.29 -19.20
CA PHE A 58 -27.87 13.04 -19.95
C PHE A 58 -28.57 14.33 -20.37
N ALA A 59 -27.95 15.51 -20.24
CA ALA A 59 -28.62 16.79 -20.40
C ALA A 59 -29.35 16.92 -21.76
N GLN A 60 -28.81 16.30 -22.81
CA GLN A 60 -29.39 16.27 -24.15
C GLN A 60 -30.06 14.93 -24.53
N SER A 61 -29.81 13.86 -23.76
CA SER A 61 -30.22 12.48 -24.08
C SER A 61 -31.11 11.82 -23.02
N THR A 62 -31.60 12.57 -22.01
CA THR A 62 -32.43 12.01 -20.92
C THR A 62 -33.63 11.24 -21.48
N SER A 63 -34.31 11.79 -22.49
CA SER A 63 -35.44 11.09 -23.12
C SER A 63 -35.03 9.80 -23.86
N GLU A 64 -33.81 9.73 -24.37
CA GLU A 64 -33.29 8.54 -25.05
C GLU A 64 -32.92 7.47 -24.03
N VAL A 65 -32.26 7.85 -22.93
CA VAL A 65 -31.96 6.95 -21.81
C VAL A 65 -33.23 6.39 -21.20
N VAL A 66 -34.24 7.23 -20.95
CA VAL A 66 -35.57 6.77 -20.50
C VAL A 66 -36.18 5.81 -21.51
N LYS A 67 -36.15 6.11 -22.81
CA LYS A 67 -36.65 5.20 -23.85
C LYS A 67 -35.89 3.87 -23.89
N LEU A 68 -34.57 3.87 -23.65
CA LEU A 68 -33.79 2.64 -23.55
C LEU A 68 -34.22 1.83 -22.33
N LEU A 69 -34.37 2.49 -21.17
CA LEU A 69 -34.86 1.83 -19.95
C LEU A 69 -36.28 1.28 -20.14
N GLU A 70 -37.18 2.03 -20.74
CA GLU A 70 -38.54 1.59 -21.09
C GLU A 70 -38.51 0.43 -22.12
N GLY A 71 -37.65 0.52 -23.13
CA GLY A 71 -37.50 -0.50 -24.17
C GLY A 71 -36.99 -1.84 -23.63
N TYR A 72 -35.99 -1.81 -22.75
CA TYR A 72 -35.40 -3.03 -22.18
C TYR A 72 -36.16 -3.56 -20.94
N PHE A 73 -36.64 -2.67 -20.07
CA PHE A 73 -37.25 -3.05 -18.79
C PHE A 73 -38.75 -2.76 -18.69
N GLY A 74 -39.28 -1.78 -19.42
CA GLY A 74 -40.71 -1.41 -19.36
C GLY A 74 -41.64 -2.47 -19.94
N ASN A 75 -41.20 -3.20 -20.97
CA ASN A 75 -41.93 -4.33 -21.57
C ASN A 75 -41.58 -5.68 -20.94
N ALA A 76 -40.79 -5.72 -19.86
CA ALA A 76 -40.57 -6.94 -19.07
C ALA A 76 -41.86 -7.29 -18.29
N THR A 77 -42.91 -7.68 -19.02
CA THR A 77 -44.18 -8.07 -18.44
C THR A 77 -44.01 -9.31 -17.58
N ASN A 78 -44.83 -9.38 -16.55
CA ASN A 78 -44.93 -10.41 -15.51
C ASN A 78 -45.24 -11.84 -16.03
N THR A 79 -45.10 -12.10 -17.33
CA THR A 79 -45.46 -13.37 -17.98
C THR A 79 -44.32 -14.40 -17.96
N HIS A 80 -43.06 -13.95 -17.88
CA HIS A 80 -41.88 -14.83 -17.75
C HIS A 80 -41.39 -15.00 -16.31
N TRP A 81 -41.90 -14.19 -15.38
CA TRP A 81 -41.49 -14.16 -13.99
C TRP A 81 -42.62 -14.73 -13.13
N PRO A 82 -42.32 -15.62 -12.16
CA PRO A 82 -43.35 -16.10 -11.24
C PRO A 82 -43.98 -14.92 -10.47
N GLU A 83 -45.21 -15.08 -9.99
CA GLU A 83 -45.92 -14.10 -9.12
C GLU A 83 -44.95 -13.45 -8.13
N VAL A 84 -45.11 -12.14 -7.93
CA VAL A 84 -44.32 -11.35 -6.98
C VAL A 84 -44.20 -12.16 -5.69
N PRO A 85 -42.98 -12.57 -5.28
CA PRO A 85 -42.81 -13.35 -4.08
C PRO A 85 -43.46 -12.58 -2.94
N PRO A 86 -44.31 -13.21 -2.10
CA PRO A 86 -44.86 -12.52 -0.95
C PRO A 86 -43.70 -11.90 -0.16
N PRO A 87 -43.87 -10.69 0.41
CA PRO A 87 -42.85 -10.07 1.22
C PRO A 87 -42.35 -11.11 2.22
N ALA A 88 -41.02 -11.26 2.29
CA ALA A 88 -40.42 -12.34 3.05
C ALA A 88 -41.01 -12.35 4.48
N PRO A 89 -41.35 -13.53 5.02
CA PRO A 89 -42.18 -13.59 6.21
C PRO A 89 -41.56 -12.84 7.41
N GLU A 90 -42.37 -12.07 8.15
CA GLU A 90 -41.97 -11.26 9.30
C GLU A 90 -41.26 -12.04 10.43
N HIS A 91 -41.38 -13.37 10.46
CA HIS A 91 -40.94 -14.23 11.56
C HIS A 91 -39.49 -14.75 11.49
N LEU A 92 -38.71 -14.41 10.46
CA LEU A 92 -37.27 -14.68 10.49
C LEU A 92 -36.63 -13.61 11.39
N PRO A 93 -35.90 -13.96 12.47
CA PRO A 93 -35.22 -12.97 13.30
C PRO A 93 -34.07 -12.36 12.49
N ARG A 94 -34.42 -11.35 11.69
CA ARG A 94 -33.51 -10.33 11.15
C ARG A 94 -33.05 -9.39 12.26
N THR A 95 -33.56 -9.58 13.47
CA THR A 95 -33.17 -8.88 14.67
C THR A 95 -31.97 -9.56 15.29
N VAL A 96 -30.94 -8.77 15.59
CA VAL A 96 -29.85 -9.22 16.46
C VAL A 96 -30.32 -9.06 17.92
N PRO A 97 -30.09 -10.04 18.82
CA PRO A 97 -30.43 -9.89 20.23
C PRO A 97 -29.63 -8.75 20.90
N TRP A 98 -30.33 -7.94 21.69
CA TRP A 98 -29.80 -6.81 22.47
C TRP A 98 -29.78 -7.14 23.97
N GLY A 99 -29.04 -6.39 24.77
CA GLY A 99 -28.85 -6.65 26.20
C GLY A 99 -28.01 -7.90 26.46
N ILE A 100 -27.10 -8.24 25.53
CA ILE A 100 -26.21 -9.40 25.73
C ILE A 100 -25.12 -9.00 26.73
N PRO A 101 -24.83 -9.81 27.76
CA PRO A 101 -23.76 -9.51 28.71
C PRO A 101 -22.43 -9.23 28.01
N ALA A 102 -21.69 -8.26 28.53
CA ALA A 102 -20.38 -7.88 28.03
C ALA A 102 -19.49 -9.12 27.90
N SER A 103 -18.83 -9.22 26.75
CA SER A 103 -18.04 -10.38 26.41
C SER A 103 -16.69 -9.96 25.87
N SER A 104 -15.81 -10.95 25.73
CA SER A 104 -14.47 -10.69 25.25
C SER A 104 -13.89 -11.85 24.47
N LEU A 105 -13.05 -11.53 23.49
CA LEU A 105 -12.57 -12.50 22.52
C LEU A 105 -11.08 -12.32 22.25
N VAL A 106 -10.31 -13.38 22.45
CA VAL A 106 -8.92 -13.41 21.97
C VAL A 106 -8.88 -14.06 20.58
N LEU A 107 -8.44 -13.27 19.60
CA LEU A 107 -8.23 -13.67 18.22
C LEU A 107 -6.74 -13.87 18.00
N SER A 108 -6.32 -15.15 17.99
CA SER A 108 -4.95 -15.51 17.67
C SER A 108 -4.86 -16.20 16.32
N ASP A 109 -3.97 -15.68 15.46
CA ASP A 109 -3.71 -16.24 14.15
C ASP A 109 -2.19 -16.24 13.87
N PRO A 110 -1.59 -17.35 13.39
CA PRO A 110 -0.17 -17.40 13.03
C PRO A 110 0.29 -16.39 11.99
N GLU A 111 -0.64 -15.88 11.17
CA GLU A 111 -0.39 -14.84 10.17
C GLU A 111 -0.71 -13.43 10.71
N GLN A 112 -1.14 -13.30 11.97
CA GLN A 112 -1.30 -12.01 12.63
C GLN A 112 0.09 -11.43 12.92
N THR A 113 0.37 -10.26 12.36
CA THR A 113 1.70 -9.63 12.38
C THR A 113 1.89 -8.60 13.49
N SER A 114 0.79 -8.12 14.10
CA SER A 114 0.81 -7.11 15.16
C SER A 114 -0.19 -7.42 16.28
N CYS A 115 0.07 -6.85 17.45
CA CYS A 115 -0.81 -6.88 18.62
C CYS A 115 -1.77 -5.69 18.60
N ALA A 116 -3.06 -5.94 18.83
CA ALA A 116 -4.05 -4.88 18.92
C ALA A 116 -5.20 -5.24 19.87
N VAL A 117 -5.86 -4.22 20.41
CA VAL A 117 -7.10 -4.34 21.17
C VAL A 117 -8.18 -3.52 20.48
N GLN A 118 -9.37 -4.10 20.31
CA GLN A 118 -10.55 -3.39 19.83
C GLN A 118 -11.64 -3.44 20.90
N LEU A 119 -12.07 -2.28 21.35
CA LEU A 119 -13.21 -2.11 22.24
C LEU A 119 -14.41 -1.74 21.35
N THR A 120 -15.49 -2.52 21.39
CA THR A 120 -16.63 -2.35 20.49
C THR A 120 -17.94 -2.31 21.26
N TRP A 121 -18.78 -1.32 20.97
CA TRP A 121 -20.14 -1.24 21.49
C TRP A 121 -21.12 -1.43 20.34
N ARG A 122 -22.02 -2.40 20.49
CA ARG A 122 -23.10 -2.61 19.52
C ARG A 122 -24.18 -1.57 19.76
N LYS A 123 -24.68 -1.00 18.67
CA LYS A 123 -25.69 0.06 18.68
C LYS A 123 -26.72 -0.19 17.59
N LYS A 124 -27.93 0.26 17.82
CA LYS A 124 -28.94 0.31 16.74
C LYS A 124 -28.52 1.39 15.73
N PRO A 125 -28.52 1.09 14.43
CA PRO A 125 -28.32 2.09 13.40
C PRO A 125 -29.34 3.22 13.56
N ARG A 126 -28.90 4.44 13.31
CA ARG A 126 -29.75 5.61 13.39
C ARG A 126 -30.33 5.91 12.01
N GLU A 127 -31.65 6.01 11.92
CA GLU A 127 -32.31 6.48 10.71
C GLU A 127 -32.18 7.99 10.62
N ILE A 128 -31.75 8.50 9.46
CA ILE A 128 -31.66 9.94 9.20
C ILE A 128 -32.86 10.30 8.34
N THR A 129 -33.91 10.86 8.95
CA THR A 129 -35.14 11.23 8.21
C THR A 129 -35.47 12.71 8.31
N THR A 130 -34.88 13.40 9.29
CA THR A 130 -35.10 14.83 9.51
C THR A 130 -33.79 15.61 9.52
N VAL A 131 -33.90 16.94 9.34
CA VAL A 131 -32.77 17.87 9.52
C VAL A 131 -32.18 17.77 10.93
N ALA A 132 -33.00 17.49 11.95
CA ALA A 132 -32.51 17.34 13.31
C ALA A 132 -31.62 16.10 13.47
N ASP A 133 -31.99 14.98 12.82
CA ASP A 133 -31.18 13.75 12.83
C ASP A 133 -29.84 13.96 12.14
N PHE A 134 -29.83 14.63 10.98
CA PHE A 134 -28.60 14.96 10.27
C PHE A 134 -27.67 15.82 11.13
N LYS A 135 -28.21 16.86 11.79
CA LYS A 135 -27.44 17.69 12.72
C LYS A 135 -26.82 16.87 13.84
N GLU A 136 -27.53 15.88 14.36
CA GLU A 136 -26.99 15.02 15.41
C GLU A 136 -25.87 14.09 14.91
N THR A 137 -25.98 13.59 13.67
CA THR A 137 -24.88 12.88 12.99
C THR A 137 -23.62 13.76 12.89
N VAL A 138 -23.77 15.01 12.46
CA VAL A 138 -22.63 15.95 12.40
C VAL A 138 -21.99 16.17 13.78
N ILE A 139 -22.79 16.19 14.86
CA ILE A 139 -22.25 16.29 16.23
C ILE A 139 -21.50 15.00 16.63
N HIS A 140 -21.96 13.82 16.21
CA HIS A 140 -21.23 12.57 16.40
C HIS A 140 -19.91 12.55 15.63
N ASP A 141 -19.89 13.00 14.38
CA ASP A 141 -18.68 13.05 13.55
C ASP A 141 -17.65 14.02 14.14
N LEU A 142 -18.10 15.19 14.62
CA LEU A 142 -17.24 16.11 15.36
C LEU A 142 -16.69 15.50 16.64
N ALA A 143 -17.50 14.74 17.38
CA ALA A 143 -17.06 14.04 18.59
C ALA A 143 -15.97 12.99 18.29
N LEU A 144 -16.13 12.22 17.20
CA LEU A 144 -15.11 11.30 16.72
C LEU A 144 -13.84 12.04 16.26
N CYS A 145 -13.97 13.17 15.57
CA CYS A 145 -12.83 14.00 15.18
C CYS A 145 -12.01 14.47 16.38
N VAL A 146 -12.67 14.94 17.45
CA VAL A 146 -12.00 15.34 18.70
C VAL A 146 -11.21 14.17 19.29
N LEU A 147 -11.85 13.01 19.43
CA LEU A 147 -11.21 11.82 20.02
C LEU A 147 -10.05 11.32 19.16
N GLN A 148 -10.24 11.25 17.83
CA GLN A 148 -9.21 10.84 16.88
C GLN A 148 -8.00 11.77 16.91
N LYS A 149 -8.20 13.09 17.07
CA LYS A 149 -7.11 14.05 17.23
C LYS A 149 -6.30 13.80 18.50
N ARG A 150 -6.96 13.54 19.64
CA ARG A 150 -6.26 13.17 20.88
C ARG A 150 -5.42 11.90 20.72
N PHE A 151 -6.00 10.86 20.12
CA PHE A 151 -5.28 9.62 19.83
C PHE A 151 -4.07 9.84 18.91
N SER A 152 -4.24 10.65 17.86
CA SER A 152 -3.17 10.95 16.92
C SER A 152 -2.02 11.71 17.60
N LYS A 153 -2.33 12.69 18.46
CA LYS A 153 -1.35 13.44 19.26
C LYS A 153 -0.55 12.51 20.18
N MET A 154 -1.23 11.62 20.91
CA MET A 154 -0.59 10.64 21.81
C MET A 154 0.31 9.65 21.06
N ALA A 155 -0.05 9.25 19.83
CA ALA A 155 0.75 8.34 19.02
C ALA A 155 2.06 8.95 18.50
N VAL A 156 2.18 10.28 18.44
CA VAL A 156 3.36 10.99 17.94
C VAL A 156 4.16 11.70 19.05
N GLU A 157 3.81 11.48 20.31
CA GLU A 157 4.60 11.93 21.46
C GLU A 157 5.97 11.22 21.53
N ALA A 158 6.89 11.73 22.34
CA ALA A 158 8.25 11.20 22.40
C ALA A 158 8.32 9.76 22.94
N SER A 159 7.38 9.33 23.80
CA SER A 159 7.22 7.93 24.25
C SER A 159 5.76 7.50 24.12
N PRO A 160 5.33 7.12 22.91
CA PRO A 160 3.95 6.72 22.70
C PRO A 160 3.72 5.33 23.33
N LEU A 161 2.60 5.18 24.05
CA LEU A 161 2.20 3.89 24.64
C LEU A 161 1.51 2.96 23.62
N PHE A 162 1.26 3.47 22.42
CA PHE A 162 0.69 2.74 21.29
C PHE A 162 1.17 3.37 19.98
N SER A 163 1.34 2.55 18.95
CA SER A 163 1.75 3.02 17.63
C SER A 163 0.61 3.69 16.88
N MET A 164 -0.63 3.25 17.14
CA MET A 164 -1.83 3.79 16.52
C MET A 164 -3.04 3.57 17.42
N ALA A 165 -3.91 4.57 17.51
CA ALA A 165 -5.26 4.41 18.03
C ALA A 165 -6.26 5.08 17.10
N GLN A 166 -7.38 4.41 16.85
CA GLN A 166 -8.43 4.83 15.96
C GLN A 166 -9.79 4.71 16.65
N CYS A 167 -10.70 5.60 16.30
CA CYS A 167 -12.10 5.47 16.70
C CYS A 167 -13.01 5.64 15.49
N GLY A 168 -14.20 5.06 15.55
CA GLY A 168 -15.15 5.17 14.45
C GLY A 168 -16.53 4.65 14.79
N LEU A 169 -17.44 4.91 13.85
CA LEU A 169 -18.78 4.35 13.79
C LEU A 169 -18.89 3.58 12.47
N GLU A 170 -19.37 2.34 12.53
CA GLU A 170 -19.50 1.47 11.37
C GLU A 170 -20.89 0.83 11.34
N ASN A 171 -21.53 0.84 10.18
CA ASN A 171 -22.77 0.09 9.93
C ASN A 171 -22.39 -1.34 9.53
N VAL A 172 -22.58 -2.30 10.43
CA VAL A 172 -22.17 -3.70 10.22
C VAL A 172 -23.17 -4.41 9.31
N VAL A 173 -24.45 -4.32 9.67
CA VAL A 173 -25.60 -4.85 8.92
C VAL A 173 -26.80 -3.96 9.21
N THR A 174 -27.86 -4.05 8.41
CA THR A 174 -29.08 -3.23 8.57
C THR A 174 -29.61 -3.08 10.01
N PRO A 175 -29.59 -4.11 10.89
CA PRO A 175 -30.03 -3.95 12.28
C PRO A 175 -28.93 -3.55 13.28
N VAL A 176 -27.65 -3.53 12.91
CA VAL A 176 -26.52 -3.33 13.85
C VAL A 176 -25.48 -2.37 13.29
N SER A 177 -25.22 -1.31 14.03
CA SER A 177 -24.01 -0.49 13.92
C SER A 177 -23.10 -0.75 15.11
N THR A 178 -21.85 -0.35 15.00
CA THR A 178 -20.89 -0.41 16.10
C THR A 178 -20.12 0.88 16.20
N SER A 179 -19.93 1.35 17.43
CA SER A 179 -18.83 2.27 17.72
C SER A 179 -17.63 1.45 18.18
N CYS A 180 -16.43 1.85 17.78
CA CYS A 180 -15.22 1.13 18.15
C CYS A 180 -14.06 2.06 18.51
N VAL A 181 -13.20 1.56 19.40
CA VAL A 181 -11.87 2.10 19.66
C VAL A 181 -10.88 0.98 19.40
N TYR A 182 -10.00 1.17 18.42
CA TYR A 182 -8.99 0.20 18.01
C TYR A 182 -7.61 0.74 18.40
N VAL A 183 -6.82 -0.04 19.14
CA VAL A 183 -5.49 0.34 19.65
C VAL A 183 -4.48 -0.70 19.20
N MET A 184 -3.45 -0.27 18.48
CA MET A 184 -2.32 -1.10 18.07
C MET A 184 -1.07 -0.66 18.83
N ALA A 185 -0.40 -1.61 19.49
CA ALA A 185 0.78 -1.34 20.30
C ALA A 185 1.70 -2.57 20.33
N PRO A 186 2.99 -2.39 20.63
CA PRO A 186 3.88 -3.49 20.93
C PRO A 186 3.31 -4.40 22.02
N GLU A 187 3.63 -5.69 21.99
CA GLU A 187 3.08 -6.71 22.92
C GLU A 187 3.23 -6.29 24.39
N GLY A 188 4.40 -5.74 24.76
CA GLY A 188 4.69 -5.31 26.13
C GLY A 188 3.84 -4.12 26.60
N ASP A 189 3.44 -3.25 25.68
CA ASP A 189 2.73 -2.01 25.99
C ASP A 189 1.23 -2.11 25.72
N LEU A 190 0.73 -3.19 25.11
CA LEU A 190 -0.65 -3.34 24.65
C LEU A 190 -1.71 -2.98 25.71
N VAL A 191 -1.54 -3.47 26.94
CA VAL A 191 -2.45 -3.15 28.05
C VAL A 191 -2.31 -1.67 28.42
N SER A 192 -1.09 -1.15 28.56
CA SER A 192 -0.86 0.25 28.94
C SER A 192 -1.34 1.24 27.88
N GLY A 193 -1.14 0.95 26.59
CA GLY A 193 -1.63 1.73 25.47
C GLY A 193 -3.15 1.73 25.38
N THR A 194 -3.79 0.56 25.55
CA THR A 194 -5.25 0.47 25.62
C THR A 194 -5.80 1.28 26.79
N CYS A 195 -5.18 1.17 27.96
CA CYS A 195 -5.52 1.94 29.15
C CYS A 195 -5.36 3.45 28.94
N ALA A 196 -4.33 3.88 28.21
CA ALA A 196 -4.09 5.28 27.89
C ALA A 196 -5.15 5.84 26.93
N ALA A 197 -5.48 5.10 25.86
CA ALA A 197 -6.54 5.47 24.93
C ALA A 197 -7.92 5.53 25.64
N TRP A 198 -8.22 4.54 26.48
CA TRP A 198 -9.42 4.54 27.31
C TRP A 198 -9.45 5.73 28.27
N GLY A 199 -8.32 6.03 28.93
CA GLY A 199 -8.20 7.20 29.81
C GLY A 199 -8.48 8.52 29.09
N ALA A 200 -7.99 8.69 27.86
CA ALA A 200 -8.24 9.89 27.06
C ALA A 200 -9.72 10.06 26.67
N LEU A 201 -10.41 8.95 26.33
CA LEU A 201 -11.85 8.94 26.12
C LEU A 201 -12.62 9.29 27.40
N ARG A 202 -12.25 8.68 28.53
CA ARG A 202 -12.89 8.93 29.82
C ARG A 202 -12.69 10.37 30.30
N ASP A 203 -11.52 10.95 30.08
CA ASP A 203 -11.25 12.35 30.38
C ASP A 203 -12.21 13.28 29.62
N LEU A 204 -12.41 13.08 28.31
CA LEU A 204 -13.40 13.84 27.54
C LEU A 204 -14.84 13.66 28.04
N GLN A 205 -15.18 12.45 28.49
CA GLN A 205 -16.51 12.14 29.00
C GLN A 205 -16.79 12.71 30.40
N VAL A 206 -15.77 12.87 31.24
CA VAL A 206 -15.90 13.34 32.63
C VAL A 206 -15.60 14.83 32.74
N ASN A 207 -14.43 15.25 32.26
CA ASN A 207 -13.92 16.61 32.40
C ASN A 207 -14.38 17.53 31.24
N GLY A 208 -14.89 16.94 30.16
CA GLY A 208 -15.36 17.67 28.99
C GLY A 208 -14.23 18.13 28.08
N LEU A 209 -14.62 18.83 27.02
CA LEU A 209 -13.71 19.39 26.02
C LEU A 209 -13.40 20.86 26.35
N GLN A 210 -12.15 21.29 26.13
CA GLN A 210 -11.80 22.72 26.23
C GLN A 210 -12.28 23.49 25.00
N ASP A 211 -12.68 24.76 25.17
CA ASP A 211 -13.18 25.58 24.06
C ASP A 211 -12.14 25.74 22.92
N GLN A 212 -10.85 25.87 23.26
CA GLN A 212 -9.77 25.96 22.27
C GLN A 212 -9.62 24.66 21.44
N GLU A 213 -9.74 23.50 22.09
CA GLU A 213 -9.66 22.19 21.43
C GLU A 213 -10.86 21.99 20.48
N LEU A 214 -12.05 22.45 20.88
CA LEU A 214 -13.22 22.48 20.01
C LEU A 214 -13.04 23.44 18.84
N ASP A 215 -12.49 24.63 19.05
CA ASP A 215 -12.24 25.60 17.98
C ASP A 215 -11.27 25.07 16.93
N LEU A 216 -10.18 24.43 17.35
CA LEU A 216 -9.25 23.76 16.43
C LEU A 216 -9.92 22.62 15.67
N THR A 217 -10.79 21.85 16.33
CA THR A 217 -11.54 20.77 15.68
C THR A 217 -12.56 21.28 14.67
N ARG A 218 -13.31 22.33 15.01
CA ARG A 218 -14.22 23.01 14.07
C ARG A 218 -13.49 23.53 12.84
N LYS A 219 -12.33 24.17 13.03
CA LYS A 219 -11.52 24.67 11.91
C LYS A 219 -11.13 23.54 10.97
N THR A 220 -10.66 22.41 11.50
CA THR A 220 -10.31 21.25 10.66
C THR A 220 -11.50 20.65 9.94
N PHE A 221 -12.60 20.42 10.66
CA PHE A 221 -13.81 19.88 10.06
C PHE A 221 -14.39 20.79 8.97
N ILE A 222 -14.42 22.11 9.21
CA ILE A 222 -14.90 23.08 8.22
C ILE A 222 -13.95 23.18 7.02
N ALA A 223 -12.64 23.03 7.20
CA ALA A 223 -11.69 23.02 6.08
C ALA A 223 -11.96 21.84 5.13
N GLU A 224 -12.21 20.64 5.68
CA GLU A 224 -12.60 19.47 4.87
C GLU A 224 -13.92 19.72 4.11
N LEU A 225 -14.90 20.36 4.75
CA LEU A 225 -16.16 20.75 4.11
C LEU A 225 -15.97 21.81 2.99
N LYS A 226 -15.01 22.72 3.14
CA LYS A 226 -14.70 23.71 2.09
C LYS A 226 -14.14 23.06 0.84
N THR A 227 -13.29 22.05 0.99
CA THR A 227 -12.79 21.25 -0.14
C THR A 227 -13.96 20.61 -0.91
N GLY A 228 -14.87 19.93 -0.19
CA GLY A 228 -16.06 19.36 -0.81
C GLY A 228 -16.96 20.41 -1.47
N TRP A 229 -17.00 21.64 -0.94
CA TRP A 229 -17.76 22.74 -1.54
C TRP A 229 -17.11 23.24 -2.83
N ALA A 230 -15.79 23.39 -2.85
CA ALA A 230 -15.05 23.81 -4.04
C ALA A 230 -15.23 22.78 -5.17
N GLU A 231 -15.05 21.50 -4.87
CA GLU A 231 -15.05 20.40 -5.84
C GLU A 231 -16.46 19.84 -6.13
N ARG A 232 -17.53 20.46 -5.63
CA ARG A 232 -18.91 19.93 -5.66
C ARG A 232 -19.48 19.63 -7.06
N HIS A 233 -18.94 20.27 -8.10
CA HIS A 233 -19.33 20.05 -9.50
C HIS A 233 -18.36 19.13 -10.26
N GLN A 234 -17.32 18.63 -9.58
CA GLN A 234 -16.28 17.74 -10.10
C GLN A 234 -16.40 16.31 -9.51
N ILE A 235 -17.57 15.98 -8.94
CA ILE A 235 -17.85 14.67 -8.34
C ILE A 235 -18.06 13.61 -9.43
N GLU A 236 -17.45 12.44 -9.24
CA GLU A 236 -17.64 11.31 -10.15
C GLU A 236 -19.09 10.78 -10.14
N SER A 237 -19.60 10.37 -11.32
CA SER A 237 -20.91 9.72 -11.45
C SER A 237 -21.07 8.48 -10.56
N SER A 238 -19.96 7.80 -10.24
CA SER A 238 -19.90 6.63 -9.34
C SER A 238 -20.37 6.99 -7.92
N SER A 239 -19.92 8.12 -7.37
CA SER A 239 -20.28 8.59 -6.03
C SER A 239 -21.77 8.95 -5.95
N LEU A 240 -22.29 9.65 -6.95
CA LEU A 240 -23.73 9.97 -7.03
C LEU A 240 -24.59 8.71 -7.21
N SER A 241 -24.12 7.72 -7.98
CA SER A 241 -24.81 6.45 -8.12
C SER A 241 -24.89 5.68 -6.79
N GLU A 242 -23.86 5.78 -5.95
CA GLU A 242 -23.82 5.16 -4.63
C GLU A 242 -24.84 5.80 -3.68
N GLU A 243 -24.94 7.15 -3.67
CA GLU A 243 -25.92 7.89 -2.86
C GLU A 243 -27.37 7.46 -3.16
N TYR A 244 -27.74 7.37 -4.44
CA TYR A 244 -29.06 6.91 -4.84
C TYR A 244 -29.31 5.44 -4.51
N LYS A 245 -28.27 4.60 -4.56
CA LYS A 245 -28.35 3.20 -4.18
C LYS A 245 -28.63 3.06 -2.69
N ASP A 246 -27.95 3.84 -1.86
CA ASP A 246 -28.14 3.86 -0.41
C ASP A 246 -29.51 4.42 -0.03
N TYR A 247 -30.02 5.43 -0.74
CA TYR A 247 -31.40 5.87 -0.57
C TYR A 247 -32.41 4.75 -0.88
N PHE A 248 -32.20 4.00 -1.95
CA PHE A 248 -33.09 2.88 -2.29
C PHE A 248 -33.04 1.76 -1.23
N LEU A 249 -31.84 1.33 -0.83
CA LEU A 249 -31.62 0.19 0.06
C LEU A 249 -31.85 0.49 1.54
N HIS A 250 -31.46 1.68 1.99
CA HIS A 250 -31.36 2.04 3.40
C HIS A 250 -32.21 3.24 3.80
N LYS A 251 -32.86 3.91 2.85
CA LYS A 251 -33.60 5.16 3.07
C LYS A 251 -32.73 6.28 3.65
N THR A 252 -31.41 6.20 3.45
CA THR A 252 -30.48 7.30 3.71
C THR A 252 -30.82 8.45 2.78
N PRO A 253 -31.04 9.69 3.26
CA PRO A 253 -31.43 10.81 2.41
C PRO A 253 -30.40 11.06 1.30
N ALA A 254 -30.89 11.22 0.07
CA ALA A 254 -30.10 11.74 -1.05
C ALA A 254 -30.35 13.26 -1.17
N SER A 255 -29.89 14.02 -0.17
CA SER A 255 -30.13 15.47 -0.04
C SER A 255 -29.22 16.32 -0.93
N GLY A 256 -28.17 15.72 -1.49
CA GLY A 256 -27.19 16.40 -2.33
C GLY A 256 -26.10 17.14 -1.54
N VAL A 257 -24.90 17.15 -2.12
CA VAL A 257 -23.66 17.64 -1.50
C VAL A 257 -23.76 19.08 -0.97
N GLU A 258 -24.43 19.98 -1.68
CA GLU A 258 -24.53 21.39 -1.30
C GLU A 258 -25.32 21.57 0.00
N PHE A 259 -26.43 20.86 0.14
CA PHE A 259 -27.26 20.91 1.33
C PHE A 259 -26.52 20.31 2.53
N ASP A 260 -25.90 19.15 2.33
CA ASP A 260 -25.19 18.42 3.38
C ASP A 260 -24.01 19.23 3.91
N ILE A 261 -23.21 19.83 3.03
CA ILE A 261 -22.09 20.70 3.42
C ILE A 261 -22.58 21.94 4.15
N ALA A 262 -23.58 22.64 3.63
CA ALA A 262 -24.10 23.86 4.27
C ALA A 262 -24.66 23.57 5.66
N LEU A 263 -25.37 22.46 5.81
CA LEU A 263 -25.95 22.04 7.09
C LEU A 263 -24.88 21.55 8.07
N ALA A 264 -23.89 20.80 7.60
CA ALA A 264 -22.77 20.35 8.40
C ALA A 264 -21.94 21.55 8.91
N ALA A 265 -21.61 22.50 8.04
CA ALA A 265 -20.88 23.71 8.41
C ALA A 265 -21.67 24.56 9.43
N TYR A 266 -22.98 24.76 9.18
CA TYR A 266 -23.88 25.47 10.11
C TYR A 266 -23.88 24.84 11.50
N THR A 267 -23.91 23.51 11.55
CA THR A 267 -23.98 22.72 12.78
C THR A 267 -22.65 22.72 13.52
N ALA A 268 -21.54 22.52 12.80
CA ALA A 268 -20.20 22.54 13.37
C ALA A 268 -19.87 23.89 14.02
N GLN A 269 -20.21 25.00 13.37
CA GLN A 269 -20.01 26.35 13.92
C GLN A 269 -20.78 26.59 15.23
N ARG A 270 -21.92 25.90 15.42
CA ARG A 270 -22.81 26.05 16.59
C ARG A 270 -22.71 24.90 17.59
N ALA A 271 -21.88 23.90 17.33
CA ALA A 271 -21.61 22.81 18.26
C ALA A 271 -21.12 23.39 19.59
N ARG A 272 -21.37 22.75 20.71
CA ARG A 272 -20.91 23.21 22.03
C ARG A 272 -20.21 22.06 22.76
N PRO A 273 -19.26 22.32 23.67
CA PRO A 273 -18.56 21.26 24.39
C PRO A 273 -19.50 20.27 25.08
N ASP A 274 -20.61 20.74 25.67
CA ASP A 274 -21.63 19.89 26.32
C ASP A 274 -22.27 18.89 25.35
N LYS A 275 -22.51 19.30 24.10
CA LYS A 275 -23.08 18.44 23.06
C LYS A 275 -22.09 17.40 22.56
N ILE A 276 -20.82 17.78 22.43
CA ILE A 276 -19.74 16.85 22.05
C ILE A 276 -19.53 15.80 23.15
N GLN A 277 -19.51 16.22 24.42
CA GLN A 277 -19.42 15.31 25.57
C GLN A 277 -20.61 14.34 25.61
N ALA A 278 -21.83 14.84 25.41
CA ALA A 278 -23.03 13.99 25.33
C ALA A 278 -22.97 12.99 24.17
N ALA A 279 -22.48 13.41 23.00
CA ALA A 279 -22.26 12.53 21.86
C ALA A 279 -21.22 11.44 22.14
N LEU A 280 -20.11 11.77 22.79
CA LEU A 280 -19.11 10.77 23.21
C LEU A 280 -19.67 9.76 24.21
N LEU A 281 -20.51 10.20 25.16
CA LEU A 281 -21.21 9.30 26.08
C LEU A 281 -22.21 8.40 25.34
N ALA A 282 -22.94 8.94 24.37
CA ALA A 282 -23.86 8.17 23.56
C ALA A 282 -23.12 7.15 22.69
N LEU A 283 -22.00 7.54 22.06
CA LEU A 283 -21.17 6.68 21.21
C LEU A 283 -20.45 5.60 22.01
N PHE A 284 -19.85 5.94 23.15
CA PHE A 284 -19.03 5.05 23.95
C PHE A 284 -19.50 4.99 25.41
N PRO A 285 -20.60 4.27 25.73
CA PRO A 285 -21.09 4.18 27.10
C PRO A 285 -20.00 3.78 28.12
N PRO A 286 -19.94 4.45 29.30
CA PRO A 286 -19.03 4.09 30.39
C PRO A 286 -19.19 2.66 30.87
N GLU A 287 -20.44 2.20 30.91
CA GLU A 287 -20.82 0.93 31.49
C GLU A 287 -20.48 -0.21 30.51
N LEU A 288 -19.52 -1.05 30.91
CA LEU A 288 -19.09 -2.23 30.14
C LEU A 288 -19.88 -3.48 30.58
N GLU A 289 -21.22 -3.38 30.62
CA GLU A 289 -22.09 -4.44 31.19
C GLU A 289 -22.89 -5.20 30.13
N GLU A 290 -23.43 -4.49 29.14
CA GLU A 290 -24.24 -5.07 28.07
C GLU A 290 -23.80 -4.54 26.69
N ASP A 291 -23.99 -5.37 25.67
CA ASP A 291 -23.74 -5.06 24.25
C ASP A 291 -22.32 -4.59 23.92
N PHE A 292 -21.38 -4.89 24.82
CA PHE A 292 -19.96 -4.59 24.71
C PHE A 292 -19.14 -5.84 24.36
N LEU A 293 -18.17 -5.68 23.46
CA LEU A 293 -17.22 -6.71 23.05
C LEU A 293 -15.79 -6.16 23.04
N GLY A 294 -14.95 -6.70 23.92
CA GLY A 294 -13.51 -6.43 23.94
C GLY A 294 -12.73 -7.51 23.17
N ILE A 295 -11.90 -7.15 22.21
CA ILE A 295 -11.21 -8.09 21.34
C ILE A 295 -9.72 -7.86 21.43
N VAL A 296 -8.96 -8.93 21.60
CA VAL A 296 -7.50 -8.88 21.58
C VAL A 296 -6.98 -9.67 20.38
N PHE A 297 -6.29 -9.00 19.47
CA PHE A 297 -5.60 -9.59 18.34
C PHE A 297 -4.14 -9.86 18.72
N MET A 298 -3.69 -11.12 18.66
CA MET A 298 -2.31 -11.47 19.00
C MET A 298 -1.72 -12.59 18.11
N PRO A 299 -0.42 -12.56 17.78
CA PRO A 299 0.28 -13.72 17.23
C PRO A 299 0.28 -14.92 18.20
N PRO A 300 0.52 -16.16 17.73
CA PRO A 300 0.36 -17.36 18.55
C PRO A 300 1.43 -17.56 19.65
N PRO A 301 1.11 -18.33 20.72
CA PRO A 301 1.93 -18.43 21.93
C PRO A 301 3.33 -19.06 21.84
N SER A 302 3.73 -19.60 20.68
CA SER A 302 5.11 -20.08 20.50
C SER A 302 6.13 -18.95 20.37
N LEU A 303 5.69 -17.72 20.05
CA LEU A 303 6.46 -16.49 20.22
C LEU A 303 6.52 -16.06 21.71
N ILE A 304 5.41 -16.27 22.45
CA ILE A 304 5.25 -15.92 23.88
C ILE A 304 6.23 -16.67 24.81
N ARG A 305 6.65 -17.90 24.48
CA ARG A 305 7.60 -18.66 25.33
C ARG A 305 9.00 -18.06 25.40
N ARG A 306 9.38 -17.14 24.50
CA ARG A 306 10.69 -16.47 24.55
C ARG A 306 10.69 -15.27 25.51
N VAL A 307 9.52 -14.67 25.78
CA VAL A 307 9.34 -13.48 26.63
C VAL A 307 8.80 -13.82 28.02
N GLY A 308 8.09 -14.94 28.20
CA GLY A 308 7.60 -15.37 29.52
C GLY A 308 8.69 -15.51 30.60
N ARG A 309 9.95 -15.74 30.24
CA ARG A 309 11.08 -15.74 31.20
C ARG A 309 11.47 -14.35 31.72
N TYR A 310 11.09 -13.29 31.02
CA TYR A 310 11.37 -11.91 31.42
C TYR A 310 10.33 -11.40 32.43
N LEU A 311 9.04 -11.72 32.22
CA LEU A 311 7.94 -11.29 33.10
C LEU A 311 7.80 -12.13 34.38
N THR A 312 8.32 -13.36 34.41
CA THR A 312 8.34 -14.17 35.64
C THR A 312 9.39 -13.68 36.65
N ASN A 313 10.37 -12.86 36.23
CA ASN A 313 11.42 -12.33 37.11
C ASN A 313 11.10 -10.97 37.75
N LEU A 314 9.99 -10.32 37.37
CA LEU A 314 9.51 -9.10 38.05
C LEU A 314 8.50 -9.40 39.17
N GLY A 315 7.80 -10.55 39.12
CA GLY A 315 6.79 -10.94 40.10
C GLY A 315 7.31 -11.62 41.37
N SER A 316 8.58 -12.03 41.42
CA SER A 316 9.13 -12.81 42.54
C SER A 316 9.77 -11.98 43.67
N ARG A 317 9.65 -10.64 43.63
CA ARG A 317 10.12 -9.75 44.71
C ARG A 317 9.01 -9.14 45.58
N LEU A 318 7.74 -9.38 45.26
CA LEU A 318 6.61 -8.77 45.97
C LEU A 318 5.42 -9.74 46.06
N ALA A 319 5.56 -10.84 46.80
CA ALA A 319 4.44 -11.53 47.48
C ALA A 319 4.96 -12.79 48.19
N GLY A 320 4.64 -12.93 49.47
CA GLY A 320 4.90 -14.14 50.28
C GLY A 320 4.11 -15.38 49.80
N PRO A 321 4.38 -16.55 50.39
CA PRO A 321 3.87 -17.82 49.88
C PRO A 321 2.37 -17.98 50.11
N PRO A 322 1.58 -18.50 49.14
CA PRO A 322 0.17 -18.80 49.36
C PRO A 322 0.00 -20.16 50.02
N ALA A 323 -0.96 -20.23 50.96
CA ALA A 323 -1.44 -21.47 51.54
C ALA A 323 -2.26 -22.26 50.49
N ALA A 324 -1.95 -23.54 50.35
CA ALA A 324 -2.66 -24.47 49.47
C ALA A 324 -3.96 -24.96 50.11
N THR A 325 -5.06 -24.97 49.36
CA THR A 325 -6.12 -25.99 49.51
C THR A 325 -6.73 -26.30 48.16
N ALA A 326 -6.89 -27.59 47.90
CA ALA A 326 -7.38 -28.19 46.67
C ALA A 326 -8.90 -28.40 46.72
N ALA A 327 -9.57 -28.19 45.59
CA ALA A 327 -10.86 -28.82 45.29
C ALA A 327 -10.95 -29.15 43.80
N THR A 328 -11.15 -30.42 43.52
CA THR A 328 -11.26 -31.09 42.23
C THR A 328 -12.66 -30.95 41.63
N GLY A 329 -12.76 -30.61 40.35
CA GLY A 329 -13.99 -30.67 39.55
C GLY A 329 -13.71 -30.33 38.09
N GLY A 330 -13.98 -31.27 37.19
CA GLY A 330 -13.53 -31.26 35.80
C GLY A 330 -14.22 -30.24 34.87
N GLY A 331 -13.42 -29.74 33.94
CA GLY A 331 -13.75 -28.72 32.93
C GLY A 331 -12.64 -27.69 32.94
N LYS A 332 -11.65 -27.80 32.03
CA LYS A 332 -10.56 -26.81 31.96
C LYS A 332 -11.16 -25.43 31.67
N PRO A 333 -11.10 -24.46 32.60
CA PRO A 333 -11.35 -23.08 32.26
C PRO A 333 -10.14 -22.59 31.46
N GLU A 334 -10.40 -22.01 30.30
CA GLU A 334 -9.41 -21.36 29.46
C GLU A 334 -8.62 -20.32 30.25
N LYS A 335 -7.28 -20.46 30.30
CA LYS A 335 -6.39 -19.43 30.88
C LYS A 335 -6.55 -18.05 30.22
N THR A 336 -7.07 -17.98 28.99
CA THR A 336 -7.34 -16.75 28.23
C THR A 336 -8.56 -15.97 28.72
N SER A 337 -9.53 -16.63 29.36
CA SER A 337 -10.68 -15.93 29.99
C SER A 337 -10.25 -15.04 31.16
N PHE A 338 -9.18 -15.43 31.87
CA PHE A 338 -8.68 -14.74 33.05
C PHE A 338 -7.95 -13.43 32.74
N GLU A 339 -7.12 -13.40 31.69
CA GLU A 339 -6.41 -12.17 31.24
C GLU A 339 -7.39 -11.10 30.73
N THR A 340 -8.50 -11.53 30.11
CA THR A 340 -9.48 -10.59 29.56
C THR A 340 -10.40 -10.01 30.63
N VAL A 341 -10.75 -10.80 31.65
CA VAL A 341 -11.42 -10.29 32.86
C VAL A 341 -10.51 -9.27 33.59
N GLN A 342 -9.19 -9.48 33.61
CA GLN A 342 -8.24 -8.51 34.18
C GLN A 342 -8.15 -7.22 33.36
N LEU A 343 -8.17 -7.28 32.03
CA LEU A 343 -8.22 -6.08 31.18
C LEU A 343 -9.51 -5.29 31.44
N LEU A 344 -10.67 -5.95 31.43
CA LEU A 344 -11.95 -5.31 31.71
C LEU A 344 -12.01 -4.71 33.12
N ALA A 345 -11.48 -5.42 34.13
CA ALA A 345 -11.35 -4.91 35.49
C ALA A 345 -10.45 -3.67 35.55
N ARG A 346 -9.31 -3.67 34.86
CA ARG A 346 -8.43 -2.50 34.77
C ARG A 346 -9.06 -1.32 34.05
N LEU A 347 -9.79 -1.55 32.96
CA LEU A 347 -10.52 -0.50 32.25
C LEU A 347 -11.60 0.12 33.14
N LYS A 348 -12.30 -0.70 33.93
CA LYS A 348 -13.25 -0.22 34.96
C LYS A 348 -12.54 0.62 36.02
N GLU A 349 -11.46 0.12 36.63
CA GLU A 349 -10.68 0.87 37.63
C GLU A 349 -10.14 2.21 37.11
N ILE A 350 -9.65 2.25 35.87
CA ILE A 350 -9.15 3.48 35.24
C ILE A 350 -10.29 4.45 34.96
N GLY A 351 -11.44 3.94 34.50
CA GLY A 351 -12.64 4.73 34.30
C GLY A 351 -13.13 5.38 35.60
N GLU A 352 -13.03 4.67 36.73
CA GLU A 352 -13.37 5.17 38.06
C GLU A 352 -12.35 6.21 38.57
N ARG A 353 -11.04 5.98 38.39
CA ARG A 353 -9.99 6.95 38.78
C ARG A 353 -10.05 8.24 37.98
N ALA A 354 -10.24 8.14 36.66
CA ALA A 354 -10.43 9.31 35.80
C ALA A 354 -11.69 10.10 36.18
N GLY A 355 -12.73 9.41 36.67
CA GLY A 355 -13.94 10.02 37.24
C GLY A 355 -13.69 10.86 38.50
N ASN A 356 -12.63 10.53 39.26
CA ASN A 356 -12.31 11.15 40.56
C ASN A 356 -11.27 12.29 40.46
N GLU A 357 -10.48 12.34 39.39
CA GLU A 357 -9.51 13.41 39.15
C GLU A 357 -10.11 14.52 38.28
N LYS A 358 -10.77 15.50 38.91
CA LYS A 358 -11.07 16.79 38.25
C LYS A 358 -9.75 17.53 37.99
N LYS A 359 -9.22 17.42 36.78
CA LYS A 359 -8.10 18.25 36.34
C LYS A 359 -8.60 19.69 36.19
N SER A 360 -7.91 20.64 36.82
CA SER A 360 -8.12 22.05 36.54
C SER A 360 -7.71 22.30 35.09
N ASN A 361 -8.63 22.85 34.27
CA ASN A 361 -8.37 23.27 32.90
C ASN A 361 -7.28 24.35 32.88
N GLY A 362 -6.03 23.92 32.82
CA GLY A 362 -4.92 24.80 32.48
C GLY A 362 -5.13 25.27 31.04
N LEU A 363 -5.13 26.58 30.83
CA LEU A 363 -5.12 27.17 29.49
C LEU A 363 -3.92 26.59 28.71
N GLU A 364 -4.20 25.80 27.67
CA GLU A 364 -3.15 25.46 26.71
C GLU A 364 -2.58 26.76 26.15
N LYS A 365 -1.24 26.81 26.03
CA LYS A 365 -0.58 27.98 25.47
C LYS A 365 -1.01 28.12 24.01
N PRO A 366 -1.23 29.36 23.52
CA PRO A 366 -1.56 29.57 22.11
C PRO A 366 -0.48 28.92 21.22
N LEU A 367 -0.92 28.25 20.16
CA LEU A 367 -0.01 27.61 19.22
C LEU A 367 0.96 28.64 18.64
N PRO A 368 2.27 28.33 18.57
CA PRO A 368 3.24 29.21 17.93
C PRO A 368 3.00 29.26 16.42
N GLN A 369 3.53 30.31 15.78
CA GLN A 369 3.57 30.36 14.33
C GLN A 369 4.49 29.28 13.77
N LEU A 370 4.19 28.77 12.57
CA LEU A 370 5.01 27.76 11.90
C LEU A 370 6.45 28.25 11.69
N MET A 371 6.60 29.52 11.29
CA MET A 371 7.89 30.20 11.20
C MET A 371 7.91 31.39 12.17
N PRO A 372 8.84 31.46 13.14
CA PRO A 372 8.93 32.57 14.08
C PRO A 372 9.42 33.87 13.45
N SER A 373 10.19 33.77 12.35
CA SER A 373 10.67 34.89 11.57
C SER A 373 10.55 34.58 10.09
N LEU A 374 10.03 35.53 9.31
CA LEU A 374 9.94 35.38 7.87
C LEU A 374 11.33 35.56 7.23
N PRO A 375 11.66 34.75 6.19
CA PRO A 375 12.93 34.86 5.49
C PRO A 375 13.00 36.15 4.66
N THR A 376 14.23 36.60 4.36
CA THR A 376 14.44 37.71 3.43
C THR A 376 14.24 37.18 2.00
N PRO A 377 13.33 37.76 1.19
CA PRO A 377 13.07 37.28 -0.16
C PRO A 377 14.33 37.30 -1.03
N GLY A 378 14.50 36.24 -1.83
CA GLY A 378 15.45 36.23 -2.94
C GLY A 378 14.84 36.86 -4.19
N SER A 379 15.28 36.43 -5.37
CA SER A 379 14.74 36.91 -6.64
C SER A 379 14.63 35.78 -7.68
N VAL A 380 13.73 35.91 -8.64
CA VAL A 380 13.76 35.08 -9.85
C VAL A 380 14.87 35.60 -10.78
N ARG A 381 15.84 34.74 -11.12
CA ARG A 381 16.96 35.05 -12.01
C ARG A 381 16.59 34.92 -13.49
N ALA A 382 15.79 33.92 -13.82
CA ALA A 382 15.33 33.67 -15.19
C ALA A 382 13.92 33.07 -15.16
N GLU A 383 13.14 33.40 -16.18
CA GLU A 383 11.78 32.90 -16.39
C GLU A 383 11.59 32.61 -17.88
N ARG A 384 11.02 31.45 -18.21
CA ARG A 384 10.67 31.09 -19.57
C ARG A 384 9.35 30.33 -19.62
N SER A 385 8.57 30.58 -20.66
CA SER A 385 7.42 29.74 -21.01
C SER A 385 7.88 28.69 -22.01
N LEU A 386 7.46 27.45 -21.83
CA LEU A 386 7.72 26.36 -22.77
C LEU A 386 6.56 26.26 -23.76
N ASP A 387 6.86 25.91 -25.01
CA ASP A 387 5.87 25.77 -26.08
C ASP A 387 4.96 24.54 -25.86
N ASN A 388 3.73 24.54 -26.37
CA ASN A 388 2.78 23.39 -26.47
C ASN A 388 1.82 23.11 -25.30
N PHE A 389 2.19 23.33 -24.03
CA PHE A 389 1.37 22.88 -22.88
C PHE A 389 1.22 23.87 -21.72
N ASP A 390 1.48 25.17 -21.95
CA ASP A 390 1.40 26.21 -20.91
C ASP A 390 2.21 25.85 -19.65
N ILE A 391 3.43 25.36 -19.87
CA ILE A 391 4.37 25.01 -18.81
C ILE A 391 5.35 26.17 -18.67
N HIS A 392 5.52 26.65 -17.44
CA HIS A 392 6.41 27.76 -17.12
C HIS A 392 7.55 27.28 -16.25
N GLU A 393 8.76 27.77 -16.52
CA GLU A 393 9.96 27.49 -15.74
C GLU A 393 10.58 28.76 -15.18
N LEU A 394 11.01 28.66 -13.93
CA LEU A 394 11.67 29.71 -13.17
C LEU A 394 13.01 29.17 -12.64
N THR A 395 14.05 29.97 -12.76
CA THR A 395 15.32 29.75 -12.05
C THR A 395 15.44 30.79 -10.96
N LEU A 396 15.53 30.36 -9.71
CA LEU A 396 15.65 31.24 -8.55
C LEU A 396 17.10 31.69 -8.33
N SER A 397 17.29 32.76 -7.55
CA SER A 397 18.60 33.34 -7.25
C SER A 397 19.58 32.38 -6.56
N ASN A 398 19.06 31.37 -5.85
CA ASN A 398 19.83 30.32 -5.19
C ASN A 398 20.04 29.05 -6.07
N GLY A 399 19.73 29.14 -7.36
CA GLY A 399 19.91 28.06 -8.34
C GLY A 399 18.80 27.01 -8.36
N MET A 400 17.82 27.05 -7.44
CA MET A 400 16.68 26.14 -7.46
C MET A 400 15.83 26.35 -8.71
N GLN A 401 15.36 25.26 -9.30
CA GLN A 401 14.50 25.30 -10.47
C GLN A 401 13.05 25.01 -10.08
N VAL A 402 12.13 25.82 -10.58
CA VAL A 402 10.70 25.66 -10.34
C VAL A 402 9.98 25.59 -11.67
N THR A 403 9.20 24.55 -11.88
CA THR A 403 8.31 24.39 -13.02
C THR A 403 6.88 24.43 -12.51
N TYR A 404 5.99 25.16 -13.18
CA TYR A 404 4.57 25.14 -12.85
C TYR A 404 3.68 25.03 -14.08
N LYS A 405 2.53 24.39 -13.90
CA LYS A 405 1.45 24.32 -14.89
C LYS A 405 0.13 24.64 -14.20
N VAL A 406 -0.55 25.67 -14.69
CA VAL A 406 -1.92 25.98 -14.28
C VAL A 406 -2.85 24.96 -14.93
N HIS A 407 -3.69 24.31 -14.12
CA HIS A 407 -4.60 23.28 -14.59
C HIS A 407 -5.83 23.17 -13.67
N GLU A 408 -7.02 23.38 -14.24
CA GLU A 408 -8.30 23.47 -13.52
C GLU A 408 -9.01 22.10 -13.47
N TYR A 409 -8.33 21.06 -13.01
CA TYR A 409 -8.96 19.73 -12.83
C TYR A 409 -9.79 19.66 -11.56
N LEU A 410 -9.17 20.04 -10.44
CA LEU A 410 -9.79 20.14 -9.12
C LEU A 410 -9.59 21.55 -8.57
N ASP A 411 -10.69 22.15 -8.10
CA ASP A 411 -10.71 23.56 -7.69
C ASP A 411 -9.88 23.82 -6.43
N ASP A 412 -9.78 22.86 -5.52
CA ASP A 412 -9.08 22.97 -4.23
C ASP A 412 -7.81 22.12 -4.14
N GLU A 413 -7.15 21.87 -5.29
CA GLU A 413 -5.94 21.04 -5.37
C GLU A 413 -4.78 21.73 -6.10
N VAL A 414 -3.62 21.69 -5.46
CA VAL A 414 -2.30 21.93 -6.04
C VAL A 414 -1.39 20.78 -5.63
N LEU A 415 -0.90 20.02 -6.61
CA LEU A 415 0.07 18.96 -6.41
C LEU A 415 1.48 19.50 -6.57
N ILE A 416 2.36 19.11 -5.67
CA ILE A 416 3.75 19.57 -5.58
C ILE A 416 4.67 18.38 -5.55
N SER A 417 5.76 18.43 -6.30
CA SER A 417 6.86 17.48 -6.14
C SER A 417 8.20 18.15 -6.30
N GLY A 418 9.13 17.86 -5.38
CA GLY A 418 10.53 18.21 -5.52
C GLY A 418 11.34 16.96 -5.82
N SER A 419 12.30 17.08 -6.73
CA SER A 419 13.24 16.02 -7.05
C SER A 419 14.66 16.57 -7.17
N ALA A 420 15.62 15.84 -6.61
CA ALA A 420 17.04 16.04 -6.85
C ALA A 420 17.67 14.71 -7.31
N PRO A 421 18.61 14.74 -8.28
CA PRO A 421 19.37 13.55 -8.67
C PRO A 421 20.24 13.07 -7.50
N GLY A 422 20.60 11.79 -7.49
CA GLY A 422 21.35 11.18 -6.39
C GLY A 422 20.44 10.61 -5.30
N GLY A 423 21.00 9.86 -4.36
CA GLY A 423 20.23 9.12 -3.37
C GLY A 423 21.09 8.11 -2.64
N LEU A 424 20.57 6.91 -2.36
CA LEU A 424 21.34 5.87 -1.67
C LEU A 424 22.57 5.40 -2.48
N SER A 425 22.65 5.67 -3.79
CA SER A 425 23.82 5.35 -4.59
C SER A 425 25.07 6.19 -4.30
N GLU A 426 24.91 7.31 -3.59
CA GLU A 426 26.02 8.15 -3.14
C GLU A 426 26.72 7.58 -1.90
N LEU A 427 26.15 6.53 -1.30
CA LEU A 427 26.68 5.87 -0.12
C LEU A 427 27.75 4.83 -0.49
N ASP A 428 28.73 4.66 0.38
CA ASP A 428 29.64 3.52 0.30
C ASP A 428 28.88 2.20 0.56
N THR A 429 28.56 1.48 -0.52
CA THR A 429 27.82 0.21 -0.46
C THR A 429 28.64 -0.95 0.11
N ALA A 430 29.97 -0.80 0.23
CA ALA A 430 30.83 -1.78 0.90
C ALA A 430 30.72 -1.68 2.42
N ASP A 431 30.44 -0.49 2.96
CA ASP A 431 30.19 -0.28 4.38
C ASP A 431 28.72 -0.50 4.74
N ARG A 432 28.46 -1.60 5.46
CA ARG A 432 27.13 -1.93 5.98
C ARG A 432 26.55 -0.79 6.82
N ARG A 433 27.36 -0.08 7.60
CA ARG A 433 26.90 1.00 8.51
C ARG A 433 26.45 2.23 7.75
N SER A 434 27.11 2.55 6.64
CA SER A 434 26.69 3.62 5.73
C SER A 434 25.31 3.32 5.13
N VAL A 435 25.10 2.09 4.63
CA VAL A 435 23.82 1.66 4.04
C VAL A 435 22.69 1.66 5.08
N VAL A 436 22.89 0.92 6.20
CA VAL A 436 22.53 1.34 7.56
C VAL A 436 21.82 2.68 7.72
N ALA A 437 22.68 3.67 7.96
CA ALA A 437 22.34 5.03 8.29
C ALA A 437 21.52 5.71 7.18
N GLY A 438 21.83 5.44 5.91
CA GLY A 438 21.12 5.99 4.76
C GLY A 438 19.65 5.57 4.71
N GLN A 439 19.34 4.29 4.85
CA GLN A 439 17.94 3.85 4.83
C GLN A 439 17.17 4.26 6.11
N MET A 440 17.86 4.53 7.24
CA MET A 440 17.26 5.02 8.49
C MET A 440 17.08 6.54 8.56
N MET A 441 17.71 7.30 7.66
CA MET A 441 17.79 8.76 7.78
C MET A 441 16.42 9.45 7.76
N THR A 442 15.48 8.98 6.93
CA THR A 442 14.16 9.61 6.75
C THR A 442 13.26 9.34 7.95
N THR A 443 13.26 8.10 8.46
CA THR A 443 12.56 7.71 9.70
C THR A 443 13.09 8.52 10.88
N LEU A 444 14.42 8.61 11.02
CA LEU A 444 15.03 9.35 12.12
C LEU A 444 14.75 10.86 12.02
N ALA A 445 14.88 11.46 10.83
CA ALA A 445 14.59 12.88 10.62
C ALA A 445 13.13 13.24 10.92
N SER A 446 12.19 12.33 10.61
CA SER A 446 10.78 12.49 10.98
C SER A 446 10.60 12.59 12.50
N GLU A 447 11.28 11.72 13.26
CA GLU A 447 11.21 11.71 14.72
C GLU A 447 11.99 12.85 15.39
N TYR A 448 13.11 13.29 14.81
CA TYR A 448 13.90 14.45 15.27
C TYR A 448 13.30 15.81 14.88
N GLY A 449 12.13 15.82 14.24
CA GLY A 449 11.44 17.04 13.84
C GLY A 449 12.12 17.71 12.64
N ARG A 450 12.00 17.12 11.46
CA ARG A 450 12.57 17.63 10.18
C ARG A 450 12.26 19.09 9.83
N PHE A 451 11.26 19.70 10.46
CA PHE A 451 10.90 21.11 10.28
C PHE A 451 11.42 22.02 11.41
N GLY A 452 12.27 21.50 12.29
CA GLY A 452 12.77 22.22 13.48
C GLY A 452 11.73 22.34 14.60
N LEU A 453 10.63 21.59 14.50
CA LEU A 453 9.52 21.56 15.44
C LEU A 453 9.19 20.09 15.75
N ASP A 454 8.68 19.87 16.96
CA ASP A 454 8.21 18.55 17.37
C ASP A 454 7.06 18.08 16.46
N LYS A 455 7.04 16.78 16.14
CA LYS A 455 6.05 16.17 15.25
C LYS A 455 4.60 16.45 15.68
N SER A 456 4.29 16.38 16.98
CA SER A 456 2.98 16.70 17.55
C SER A 456 2.60 18.17 17.36
N LEU A 457 3.57 19.09 17.53
CA LEU A 457 3.34 20.52 17.39
C LEU A 457 3.07 20.90 15.92
N VAL A 458 3.79 20.29 14.98
CA VAL A 458 3.52 20.47 13.54
C VAL A 458 2.10 20.03 13.21
N GLN A 459 1.66 18.88 13.73
CA GLN A 459 0.29 18.40 13.51
C GLN A 459 -0.77 19.39 14.05
N ASP A 460 -0.54 19.98 15.23
CA ASP A 460 -1.45 20.97 15.80
C ASP A 460 -1.46 22.28 14.99
N ILE A 461 -0.30 22.76 14.52
CA ILE A 461 -0.17 24.00 13.71
C ILE A 461 -0.83 23.86 12.33
N LEU A 462 -0.70 22.69 11.71
CA LEU A 462 -1.28 22.41 10.39
C LEU A 462 -2.75 21.97 10.46
N GLY A 463 -3.32 21.89 11.68
CA GLY A 463 -4.70 21.49 11.89
C GLY A 463 -5.70 22.34 11.09
N GLY A 464 -6.41 21.70 10.17
CA GLY A 464 -7.41 22.34 9.30
C GLY A 464 -6.85 23.11 8.12
N LYS A 465 -5.63 22.77 7.72
CA LYS A 465 -5.05 23.17 6.44
C LYS A 465 -4.85 21.92 5.58
N ARG A 466 -5.13 22.01 4.28
CA ARG A 466 -4.79 20.95 3.32
C ARG A 466 -3.33 21.18 2.95
N VAL A 467 -2.41 20.58 3.70
CA VAL A 467 -0.96 20.69 3.51
C VAL A 467 -0.27 19.42 3.96
N GLY A 468 0.79 19.04 3.26
CA GLY A 468 1.53 17.81 3.55
C GLY A 468 2.85 17.74 2.79
N LEU A 469 3.82 17.04 3.37
CA LEU A 469 5.10 16.78 2.72
C LEU A 469 5.55 15.34 2.99
N GLY A 470 5.44 14.45 2.02
CA GLY A 470 6.08 13.13 2.02
C GLY A 470 7.52 13.26 1.54
N VAL A 471 8.44 12.49 2.12
CA VAL A 471 9.85 12.45 1.68
C VAL A 471 10.20 11.02 1.34
N GLU A 472 10.79 10.82 0.18
CA GLU A 472 11.21 9.53 -0.33
C GLU A 472 12.66 9.63 -0.83
N VAL A 473 13.46 8.61 -0.52
CA VAL A 473 14.81 8.49 -1.07
C VAL A 473 14.93 7.13 -1.71
N SER A 474 15.18 7.11 -3.02
CA SER A 474 15.47 5.90 -3.76
C SER A 474 16.98 5.73 -3.95
N ALA A 475 17.37 4.75 -4.77
CA ALA A 475 18.75 4.56 -5.16
C ALA A 475 19.35 5.80 -5.85
N TYR A 476 18.59 6.46 -6.74
CA TYR A 476 19.15 7.48 -7.64
C TYR A 476 18.43 8.82 -7.60
N ASN A 477 17.35 8.94 -6.84
CA ASN A 477 16.67 10.21 -6.65
C ASN A 477 16.31 10.43 -5.18
N ARG A 478 16.33 11.70 -4.80
CA ARG A 478 15.74 12.24 -3.58
C ARG A 478 14.48 12.95 -4.00
N GLN A 479 13.38 12.65 -3.35
CA GLN A 479 12.09 13.21 -3.70
C GLN A 479 11.33 13.66 -2.47
N PHE A 480 10.51 14.68 -2.66
CA PHE A 480 9.39 14.95 -1.78
C PHE A 480 8.14 15.20 -2.61
N SER A 481 6.99 14.88 -2.06
CA SER A 481 5.69 15.15 -2.65
C SER A 481 4.81 15.85 -1.63
N GLY A 482 3.96 16.74 -2.10
CA GLY A 482 3.01 17.45 -1.29
C GLY A 482 1.75 17.74 -2.07
N GLU A 483 0.69 18.00 -1.33
CA GLU A 483 -0.61 18.39 -1.85
C GLU A 483 -1.13 19.51 -0.95
N CYS A 484 -1.74 20.52 -1.56
CA CYS A 484 -2.37 21.57 -0.80
C CYS A 484 -3.54 22.24 -1.49
N SER A 485 -4.36 22.94 -0.71
CA SER A 485 -5.32 23.91 -1.24
C SER A 485 -4.58 25.15 -1.80
N PRO A 486 -5.08 25.80 -2.87
CA PRO A 486 -4.59 27.09 -3.33
C PRO A 486 -4.58 28.16 -2.22
N GLU A 487 -5.52 28.12 -1.26
CA GLU A 487 -5.57 29.03 -0.11
C GLU A 487 -4.42 28.79 0.88
N ASP A 488 -3.98 27.54 1.02
CA ASP A 488 -2.94 27.12 1.97
C ASP A 488 -1.53 27.14 1.37
N MET A 489 -1.37 27.61 0.14
CA MET A 489 -0.12 27.59 -0.61
C MET A 489 1.05 28.25 0.14
N GLU A 490 0.81 29.36 0.83
CA GLU A 490 1.85 30.01 1.65
C GLU A 490 2.33 29.10 2.79
N THR A 491 1.43 28.37 3.46
CA THR A 491 1.80 27.44 4.54
C THR A 491 2.60 26.26 4.00
N GLN A 492 2.21 25.73 2.83
CA GLN A 492 2.95 24.65 2.18
C GLN A 492 4.37 25.07 1.79
N LEU A 493 4.56 26.29 1.29
CA LEU A 493 5.89 26.83 0.98
C LEU A 493 6.72 27.10 2.23
N GLN A 494 6.10 27.49 3.35
CA GLN A 494 6.78 27.56 4.65
C GLN A 494 7.30 26.19 5.11
N LEU A 495 6.52 25.12 4.93
CA LEU A 495 6.97 23.75 5.23
C LEU A 495 8.15 23.33 4.37
N ILE A 496 8.11 23.63 3.07
CA ILE A 496 9.23 23.35 2.16
C ILE A 496 10.45 24.17 2.58
N HIS A 497 10.31 25.45 2.91
CA HIS A 497 11.42 26.26 3.40
C HIS A 497 12.06 25.66 4.67
N LEU A 498 11.24 25.28 5.65
CA LEU A 498 11.71 24.65 6.88
C LEU A 498 12.37 23.30 6.62
N PHE A 499 11.89 22.53 5.65
CA PHE A 499 12.49 21.27 5.26
C PHE A 499 13.95 21.41 4.79
N PHE A 500 14.29 22.52 4.12
CA PHE A 500 15.67 22.80 3.69
C PHE A 500 16.53 23.48 4.77
N THR A 501 15.93 24.26 5.65
CA THR A 501 16.66 25.19 6.55
C THR A 501 16.73 24.71 7.99
N ALA A 502 15.83 23.82 8.42
CA ALA A 502 15.79 23.38 9.80
C ALA A 502 16.91 22.38 10.11
N HIS A 503 17.48 22.52 11.30
CA HIS A 503 18.41 21.54 11.85
C HIS A 503 17.66 20.46 12.60
N LEU A 504 18.04 19.20 12.36
CA LEU A 504 17.58 18.07 13.16
C LEU A 504 18.02 18.24 14.61
N ARG A 505 17.15 17.86 15.54
CA ARG A 505 17.42 17.91 16.98
C ARG A 505 17.55 16.48 17.52
N PRO A 506 18.77 15.96 17.67
CA PRO A 506 18.96 14.64 18.25
C PRO A 506 18.35 14.56 19.65
N ASP A 507 17.50 13.57 19.85
CA ASP A 507 16.83 13.30 21.11
C ASP A 507 16.81 11.79 21.37
N SER A 508 17.21 11.38 22.58
CA SER A 508 17.33 9.95 22.92
C SER A 508 15.96 9.25 23.01
N GLN A 509 14.92 9.97 23.42
CA GLN A 509 13.57 9.42 23.54
C GLN A 509 12.97 9.18 22.15
N ARG A 510 13.14 10.15 21.24
CA ARG A 510 12.77 10.05 19.82
C ARG A 510 13.55 8.96 19.09
N LEU A 511 14.84 8.79 19.40
CA LEU A 511 15.66 7.70 18.85
C LEU A 511 15.09 6.33 19.24
N ASN A 512 14.76 6.13 20.52
CA ASN A 512 14.15 4.88 21.00
C ASN A 512 12.80 4.61 20.31
N THR A 513 12.00 5.65 20.07
CA THR A 513 10.75 5.56 19.32
C THR A 513 10.98 5.13 17.87
N ALA A 514 11.94 5.74 17.16
CA ALA A 514 12.31 5.32 15.81
C ALA A 514 12.78 3.85 15.75
N GLN A 515 13.59 3.42 16.72
CA GLN A 515 14.05 2.04 16.83
C GLN A 515 12.89 1.07 17.08
N THR A 516 11.97 1.41 17.98
CA THR A 516 10.80 0.58 18.30
C THR A 516 9.90 0.39 17.08
N LEU A 517 9.58 1.47 16.37
CA LEU A 517 8.78 1.41 15.14
C LEU A 517 9.45 0.52 14.08
N MET A 518 10.76 0.66 13.88
CA MET A 518 11.49 -0.14 12.90
C MET A 518 11.56 -1.64 13.28
N ARG A 519 11.72 -1.96 14.56
CA ARG A 519 11.68 -3.35 15.05
C ARG A 519 10.35 -4.02 14.74
N GLU A 520 9.24 -3.34 15.05
CA GLU A 520 7.90 -3.85 14.79
C GLU A 520 7.67 -4.07 13.29
N GLN A 521 8.15 -3.16 12.44
CA GLN A 521 8.08 -3.34 10.98
C GLN A 521 8.87 -4.57 10.50
N ILE A 522 10.07 -4.81 11.03
CA ILE A 522 10.88 -5.99 10.67
C ILE A 522 10.20 -7.28 11.13
N ILE A 523 9.65 -7.32 12.35
CA ILE A 523 8.92 -8.47 12.89
C ILE A 523 7.67 -8.75 12.06
N HIS A 524 6.93 -7.69 11.71
CA HIS A 524 5.75 -7.75 10.85
C HIS A 524 6.08 -8.40 9.49
N MET A 525 7.10 -7.89 8.79
CA MET A 525 7.54 -8.42 7.50
C MET A 525 8.05 -9.86 7.58
N ALA A 526 8.69 -10.23 8.69
CA ALA A 526 9.22 -11.58 8.89
C ALA A 526 8.12 -12.63 9.15
N ASN A 527 7.03 -12.23 9.82
CA ASN A 527 5.89 -13.09 10.12
C ASN A 527 4.91 -13.21 8.95
N ASP A 528 4.85 -12.21 8.07
CA ASP A 528 4.02 -12.23 6.87
C ASP A 528 4.66 -13.08 5.73
N PRO A 529 3.96 -14.13 5.23
CA PRO A 529 4.40 -14.86 4.06
C PRO A 529 4.61 -13.99 2.81
N MET A 530 3.80 -12.93 2.62
CA MET A 530 3.94 -11.99 1.50
C MET A 530 5.16 -11.09 1.68
N GLY A 531 5.37 -10.53 2.87
CA GLY A 531 6.57 -9.75 3.20
C GLY A 531 7.88 -10.52 2.96
N THR A 532 7.95 -11.79 3.38
CA THR A 532 9.09 -12.66 3.03
C THR A 532 9.22 -12.82 1.52
N PHE A 533 8.11 -13.05 0.82
CA PHE A 533 8.11 -13.28 -0.63
C PHE A 533 8.65 -12.06 -1.39
N GLN A 534 8.16 -10.86 -1.06
CA GLN A 534 8.62 -9.60 -1.65
C GLN A 534 10.12 -9.38 -1.43
N SER A 535 10.61 -9.57 -0.20
CA SER A 535 12.03 -9.43 0.11
C SER A 535 12.92 -10.38 -0.71
N VAL A 536 12.49 -11.64 -0.89
CA VAL A 536 13.24 -12.59 -1.74
C VAL A 536 13.16 -12.21 -3.21
N THR A 537 12.00 -11.75 -3.71
CA THR A 537 11.89 -11.29 -5.09
C THR A 537 12.80 -10.09 -5.34
N GLU A 538 12.79 -9.09 -4.46
CA GLU A 538 13.63 -7.91 -4.57
C GLU A 538 15.12 -8.28 -4.55
N SER A 539 15.52 -9.23 -3.72
CA SER A 539 16.88 -9.79 -3.71
C SER A 539 17.25 -10.46 -5.04
N VAL A 540 16.30 -11.12 -5.70
CA VAL A 540 16.51 -11.75 -7.01
C VAL A 540 16.60 -10.70 -8.11
N MET A 541 15.76 -9.67 -8.07
CA MET A 541 15.73 -8.54 -9.01
C MET A 541 17.05 -7.76 -8.96
N THR A 542 17.55 -7.48 -7.76
CA THR A 542 18.72 -6.63 -7.51
C THR A 542 20.03 -7.42 -7.44
N ASN A 543 19.98 -8.74 -7.59
CA ASN A 543 21.12 -9.65 -7.43
C ASN A 543 21.82 -9.50 -6.05
N ASP A 544 21.01 -9.45 -4.98
CA ASP A 544 21.45 -9.31 -3.59
C ASP A 544 22.31 -8.04 -3.35
N HIS A 545 22.06 -6.96 -4.09
CA HIS A 545 22.80 -5.70 -3.94
C HIS A 545 22.62 -5.11 -2.52
N PRO A 546 23.69 -4.64 -1.84
CA PRO A 546 23.62 -4.19 -0.45
C PRO A 546 22.53 -3.15 -0.15
N LEU A 547 22.25 -2.24 -1.08
CA LEU A 547 21.23 -1.19 -0.92
C LEU A 547 19.78 -1.69 -0.84
N TRP A 548 19.49 -2.90 -1.34
CA TRP A 548 18.14 -3.49 -1.28
C TRP A 548 18.08 -4.72 -0.38
N ARG A 549 19.12 -4.95 0.44
CA ARG A 549 19.08 -6.00 1.44
C ARG A 549 18.16 -5.56 2.58
N PRO A 550 17.22 -6.43 3.02
CA PRO A 550 16.41 -6.13 4.18
C PRO A 550 17.31 -5.99 5.40
N PHE A 551 17.02 -4.98 6.23
CA PHE A 551 17.68 -4.85 7.52
C PHE A 551 17.12 -5.84 8.52
N ASN A 552 17.96 -6.26 9.46
CA ASN A 552 17.60 -7.16 10.55
C ASN A 552 17.57 -6.40 11.88
N LEU A 553 17.10 -7.07 12.94
CA LEU A 553 16.97 -6.46 14.26
C LEU A 553 18.30 -5.95 14.84
N ALA A 554 19.43 -6.59 14.53
CA ALA A 554 20.75 -6.14 14.99
C ALA A 554 21.18 -4.84 14.30
N ASP A 555 20.80 -4.64 13.04
CA ASP A 555 21.06 -3.38 12.34
C ASP A 555 20.34 -2.21 13.01
N VAL A 556 19.14 -2.43 13.59
CA VAL A 556 18.38 -1.40 14.31
C VAL A 556 18.98 -1.07 15.67
N ASP A 557 19.61 -2.05 16.33
CA ASP A 557 20.28 -1.86 17.62
C ASP A 557 21.58 -1.07 17.48
N ASP A 558 22.32 -1.30 16.39
CA ASP A 558 23.72 -0.84 16.24
C ASP A 558 23.93 0.26 15.18
N PHE A 559 22.87 0.83 14.60
CA PHE A 559 23.05 1.88 13.58
C PHE A 559 23.57 3.21 14.17
N ASP A 560 24.29 3.96 13.33
CA ASP A 560 24.85 5.26 13.70
C ASP A 560 23.82 6.37 13.43
N ALA A 561 23.09 6.79 14.48
CA ALA A 561 22.08 7.83 14.40
C ALA A 561 22.67 9.21 14.03
N ASP A 562 23.90 9.51 14.46
CA ASP A 562 24.57 10.76 14.12
C ASP A 562 24.93 10.79 12.63
N LEU A 563 25.40 9.67 12.09
CA LEU A 563 25.63 9.51 10.66
C LEU A 563 24.32 9.66 9.87
N SER A 564 23.22 9.04 10.31
CA SER A 564 21.90 9.20 9.69
C SER A 564 21.46 10.66 9.64
N ALA A 565 21.59 11.41 10.74
CA ALA A 565 21.22 12.81 10.81
C ALA A 565 22.10 13.70 9.90
N LYS A 566 23.41 13.40 9.84
CA LYS A 566 24.35 14.08 8.93
C LYS A 566 24.04 13.80 7.47
N LEU A 567 23.75 12.54 7.11
CA LEU A 567 23.36 12.15 5.76
C LEU A 567 22.07 12.85 5.33
N TYR A 568 21.07 12.88 6.20
CA TYR A 568 19.83 13.63 5.93
C TYR A 568 20.12 15.10 5.62
N THR A 569 20.84 15.78 6.53
CA THR A 569 21.19 17.19 6.34
C THR A 569 21.95 17.37 5.02
N HIS A 570 22.98 16.57 4.77
CA HIS A 570 23.76 16.60 3.54
C HIS A 570 22.89 16.44 2.27
N PHE A 571 21.93 15.51 2.29
CA PHE A 571 21.07 15.22 1.16
C PHE A 571 20.05 16.32 0.86
N PHE A 572 19.65 17.12 1.86
CA PHE A 572 18.54 18.07 1.74
C PHE A 572 18.95 19.55 1.96
N THR A 573 20.24 19.90 1.95
CA THR A 573 20.68 21.31 2.20
C THR A 573 20.85 22.15 0.93
N SER A 574 21.26 21.57 -0.21
CA SER A 574 21.68 22.37 -1.39
C SER A 574 20.52 22.67 -2.35
N PRO A 575 19.94 23.89 -2.37
CA PRO A 575 18.76 24.20 -3.18
C PRO A 575 19.00 24.10 -4.70
N SER A 576 20.22 24.31 -5.16
CA SER A 576 20.59 24.26 -6.59
C SER A 576 20.45 22.88 -7.23
N HIS A 577 20.39 21.80 -6.44
CA HIS A 577 20.17 20.44 -6.96
C HIS A 577 18.69 20.10 -7.15
N TRP A 578 17.79 20.96 -6.64
CA TRP A 578 16.37 20.66 -6.57
C TRP A 578 15.60 21.31 -7.71
N ARG A 579 14.74 20.49 -8.31
CA ARG A 579 13.69 20.94 -9.21
C ARG A 579 12.34 20.66 -8.59
N LEU A 580 11.51 21.68 -8.48
CA LEU A 580 10.16 21.59 -7.97
C LEU A 580 9.16 21.72 -9.11
N VAL A 581 8.07 20.97 -9.03
CA VAL A 581 6.96 20.98 -9.98
C VAL A 581 5.68 21.29 -9.22
N PHE A 582 4.94 22.30 -9.67
CA PHE A 582 3.62 22.67 -9.17
C PHE A 582 2.58 22.45 -10.27
N CYS A 583 1.49 21.73 -9.99
CA CYS A 583 0.42 21.52 -10.95
C CYS A 583 -0.94 21.55 -10.27
N GLY A 584 -1.87 22.36 -10.77
CA GLY A 584 -3.23 22.46 -10.24
C GLY A 584 -3.79 23.87 -10.39
N ASN A 585 -4.78 24.20 -9.55
CA ASN A 585 -5.40 25.52 -9.55
C ASN A 585 -4.44 26.55 -8.93
N LEU A 586 -3.74 27.30 -9.78
CA LEU A 586 -2.65 28.19 -9.39
C LEU A 586 -2.92 29.61 -9.91
N ASP A 587 -2.59 30.60 -9.09
CA ASP A 587 -2.56 32.01 -9.49
C ASP A 587 -1.09 32.44 -9.68
N PRO A 588 -0.58 32.54 -10.92
CA PRO A 588 0.82 32.87 -11.18
C PRO A 588 1.25 34.22 -10.58
N VAL A 589 0.32 35.18 -10.48
CA VAL A 589 0.58 36.53 -9.93
C VAL A 589 0.87 36.44 -8.43
N LYS A 590 0.18 35.55 -7.71
CA LYS A 590 0.42 35.29 -6.28
C LYS A 590 1.57 34.31 -6.04
N LEU A 591 1.78 33.35 -6.94
CA LEU A 591 2.79 32.32 -6.79
C LEU A 591 4.20 32.91 -6.77
N LYS A 592 4.53 33.79 -7.73
CA LYS A 592 5.90 34.30 -7.88
C LYS A 592 6.45 35.01 -6.63
N PRO A 593 5.73 35.97 -5.99
CA PRO A 593 6.16 36.56 -4.73
C PRO A 593 6.37 35.54 -3.59
N LEU A 594 5.55 34.48 -3.54
CA LEU A 594 5.70 33.42 -2.55
C LEU A 594 6.94 32.55 -2.82
N LEU A 595 7.25 32.26 -4.08
CA LEU A 595 8.49 31.55 -4.46
C LEU A 595 9.74 32.37 -4.12
N GLU A 596 9.73 33.68 -4.38
CA GLU A 596 10.83 34.58 -4.00
C GLU A 596 11.01 34.65 -2.48
N LYS A 597 9.89 34.73 -1.74
CA LYS A 597 9.89 34.79 -0.29
C LYS A 597 10.39 33.50 0.35
N TYR A 598 9.91 32.33 -0.07
CA TYR A 598 10.15 31.07 0.66
C TYR A 598 11.14 30.12 -0.01
N LEU A 599 11.25 30.09 -1.33
CA LEU A 599 12.15 29.16 -2.01
C LEU A 599 13.47 29.81 -2.41
N ALA A 600 13.42 31.02 -2.99
CA ALA A 600 14.63 31.74 -3.42
C ALA A 600 15.48 32.24 -2.24
N SER A 601 14.87 32.31 -1.05
CA SER A 601 15.51 32.70 0.20
C SER A 601 16.26 31.57 0.92
N ILE A 602 16.14 30.32 0.45
CA ILE A 602 16.89 29.18 1.01
C ILE A 602 18.38 29.42 0.76
N PRO A 603 19.24 29.40 1.79
CA PRO A 603 20.66 29.70 1.66
C PRO A 603 21.37 28.78 0.67
N GLU A 604 22.19 29.37 -0.21
CA GLU A 604 23.07 28.60 -1.07
C GLU A 604 24.22 28.01 -0.25
N THR A 605 24.39 26.70 -0.33
CA THR A 605 25.58 26.03 0.23
C THR A 605 26.51 25.70 -0.94
N PRO A 606 27.81 26.08 -0.89
CA PRO A 606 28.73 25.84 -1.99
C PRO A 606 28.72 24.37 -2.45
N ARG A 607 28.73 24.16 -3.76
CA ARG A 607 28.72 22.85 -4.42
C ARG A 607 29.93 22.02 -3.95
N GLN A 608 29.76 21.20 -2.93
CA GLN A 608 30.70 20.12 -2.63
C GLN A 608 30.29 18.94 -3.52
N HIS A 609 31.13 18.60 -4.50
CA HIS A 609 30.98 17.34 -5.24
C HIS A 609 30.86 16.19 -4.25
N PRO A 610 30.08 15.14 -4.54
CA PRO A 610 29.92 13.99 -3.65
C PRO A 610 31.30 13.36 -3.41
N VAL A 611 31.92 13.73 -2.29
CA VAL A 611 32.99 12.95 -1.70
C VAL A 611 32.25 11.87 -0.93
N PRO A 612 32.48 10.58 -1.21
CA PRO A 612 31.92 9.51 -0.39
C PRO A 612 32.22 9.84 1.07
N LEU A 613 31.19 10.05 1.88
CA LEU A 613 31.33 10.26 3.32
C LEU A 613 31.82 8.94 3.92
N THR A 614 33.13 8.74 3.81
CA THR A 614 33.85 7.60 4.35
C THR A 614 34.40 8.02 5.70
N MET A 615 34.08 7.24 6.73
CA MET A 615 34.83 7.30 7.97
C MET A 615 36.20 6.67 7.68
N SER A 616 37.18 7.50 7.32
CA SER A 616 38.56 7.06 7.31
C SER A 616 38.93 6.61 8.73
N PRO A 617 39.50 5.40 8.93
CA PRO A 617 40.11 5.08 10.22
C PRO A 617 41.26 6.07 10.42
N LYS A 618 41.25 6.81 11.54
CA LYS A 618 42.45 7.53 11.99
C LYS A 618 43.59 6.53 12.09
N ARG A 619 44.51 6.57 11.12
CA ARG A 619 45.88 6.10 11.28
C ARG A 619 46.76 7.32 11.13
N GLU A 620 47.27 7.79 12.26
CA GLU A 620 48.52 8.53 12.29
C GLU A 620 49.58 7.60 11.69
N ASP A 621 50.15 7.99 10.56
CA ASP A 621 51.51 7.60 10.20
C ASP A 621 52.06 8.59 9.18
N GLU A 622 53.04 9.36 9.66
CA GLU A 622 53.94 10.16 8.86
C GLU A 622 54.78 9.25 7.94
N ARG A 623 54.89 9.60 6.66
CA ARG A 623 56.15 9.65 5.89
C ARG A 623 55.90 10.10 4.45
N GLY A 624 56.65 11.11 4.04
CA GLY A 624 56.52 11.80 2.77
C GLY A 624 57.12 11.09 1.56
N GLY A 625 56.93 11.74 0.41
CA GLY A 625 57.56 11.42 -0.87
C GLY A 625 56.92 12.23 -1.98
N GLY A 626 57.59 13.29 -2.41
CA GLY A 626 57.09 14.22 -3.43
C GLY A 626 57.17 13.69 -4.87
N GLY A 627 56.41 14.35 -5.76
CA GLY A 627 56.47 14.21 -7.21
C GLY A 627 55.63 15.30 -7.87
N LYS A 628 56.29 16.20 -8.60
CA LYS A 628 55.79 17.43 -9.24
C LYS A 628 55.21 17.17 -10.64
N GLU A 629 54.29 18.07 -11.03
CA GLU A 629 54.07 18.67 -12.38
C GLU A 629 53.59 17.71 -13.50
N SER A 630 52.75 18.09 -14.47
CA SER A 630 52.04 19.32 -14.88
C SER A 630 51.10 18.93 -16.04
N CYS A 631 49.99 19.63 -16.26
CA CYS A 631 49.74 20.29 -17.55
C CYS A 631 48.47 21.15 -17.48
N VAL A 632 48.69 22.44 -17.74
CA VAL A 632 47.69 23.48 -17.92
C VAL A 632 47.45 23.61 -19.42
N GLU A 633 46.23 23.45 -19.89
CA GLU A 633 45.79 24.02 -21.17
C GLU A 633 44.68 25.03 -20.92
N LYS A 634 45.02 26.29 -21.22
CA LYS A 634 44.07 27.40 -21.35
C LYS A 634 43.30 27.23 -22.67
N LYS A 635 41.97 27.38 -22.64
CA LYS A 635 41.21 27.84 -23.80
C LYS A 635 40.26 28.99 -23.46
N SER A 636 40.42 29.99 -24.32
CA SER A 636 39.72 31.24 -24.64
C SER A 636 38.29 31.50 -24.15
N LYS A 637 38.11 32.77 -23.78
CA LYS A 637 36.90 33.60 -23.65
C LYS A 637 36.18 33.84 -25.01
N GLY A 638 34.85 33.95 -24.97
CA GLY A 638 33.93 34.35 -26.05
C GLY A 638 32.96 33.19 -26.38
N ASP A 639 31.64 33.27 -26.32
CA ASP A 639 30.67 34.37 -26.23
C ASP A 639 29.60 34.04 -25.16
N ASP A 640 29.12 35.06 -24.46
CA ASP A 640 27.99 34.99 -23.52
C ASP A 640 26.67 35.01 -24.31
N ASP A 641 26.09 33.83 -24.55
CA ASP A 641 24.66 33.69 -24.80
C ASP A 641 24.01 33.06 -23.56
N ASP A 642 22.91 33.67 -23.09
CA ASP A 642 22.06 33.28 -21.97
C ASP A 642 21.45 31.86 -22.14
N VAL A 643 22.29 30.83 -21.99
CA VAL A 643 21.87 29.43 -22.01
C VAL A 643 22.00 28.86 -20.60
N LEU A 644 20.85 28.44 -20.03
CA LEU A 644 20.79 27.64 -18.81
C LEU A 644 21.86 26.54 -18.82
N PRO A 645 22.57 26.28 -17.71
CA PRO A 645 23.53 25.18 -17.68
C PRO A 645 22.82 23.87 -18.09
N PRO A 646 23.37 23.11 -19.05
CA PRO A 646 22.69 21.93 -19.58
C PRO A 646 22.49 20.87 -18.49
N LEU A 647 21.35 20.18 -18.56
CA LEU A 647 20.90 19.05 -17.71
C LEU A 647 22.00 18.01 -17.43
N SER A 648 23.00 17.92 -18.31
CA SER A 648 24.09 16.95 -18.26
C SER A 648 25.02 17.09 -17.05
N ALA A 649 25.24 18.30 -16.53
CA ALA A 649 26.26 18.51 -15.50
C ALA A 649 25.89 17.93 -14.12
N ASP A 650 24.60 17.91 -13.74
CA ASP A 650 24.13 17.38 -12.45
C ASP A 650 23.89 15.87 -12.46
N LEU A 651 23.47 15.34 -13.61
CA LEU A 651 23.25 13.90 -13.79
C LEU A 651 24.60 13.16 -13.86
N GLU A 652 25.63 13.72 -14.50
CA GLU A 652 26.97 13.11 -14.60
C GLU A 652 27.65 12.82 -13.25
N ALA A 653 27.18 13.43 -12.15
CA ALA A 653 27.70 13.23 -10.79
C ALA A 653 27.06 12.06 -10.01
N VAL A 654 25.97 11.46 -10.51
CA VAL A 654 25.31 10.34 -9.83
C VAL A 654 26.10 9.05 -10.03
N THR A 655 26.50 8.39 -8.95
CA THR A 655 27.21 7.11 -9.00
C THR A 655 26.30 6.01 -9.57
N PRO A 656 26.63 5.42 -10.74
CA PRO A 656 25.93 4.23 -11.22
C PRO A 656 26.23 3.07 -10.28
N LEU A 657 25.22 2.32 -9.88
CA LEU A 657 25.40 1.19 -8.97
C LEU A 657 25.93 -0.04 -9.72
N GLY A 658 25.86 -0.03 -11.05
CA GLY A 658 26.29 -1.15 -11.87
C GLY A 658 25.52 -2.42 -11.52
N VAL A 659 24.24 -2.28 -11.11
CA VAL A 659 23.32 -3.40 -10.87
C VAL A 659 23.13 -4.10 -12.19
N GLN A 660 24.00 -5.05 -12.46
CA GLN A 660 23.99 -5.79 -13.70
C GLN A 660 22.81 -6.75 -13.69
N LEU A 661 21.69 -6.30 -14.27
CA LEU A 661 20.60 -7.13 -14.75
C LEU A 661 21.08 -7.97 -15.95
N ARG A 662 22.24 -8.63 -15.85
CA ARG A 662 22.73 -9.51 -16.91
C ARG A 662 21.78 -10.69 -17.02
N ALA A 663 21.40 -11.01 -18.26
CA ALA A 663 20.81 -12.29 -18.59
C ALA A 663 21.72 -13.39 -18.02
N ARG A 664 21.25 -14.05 -16.97
CA ARG A 664 22.00 -15.11 -16.29
C ARG A 664 22.19 -16.24 -17.27
N SER A 665 23.30 -16.98 -17.23
CA SER A 665 23.50 -18.11 -18.17
C SER A 665 22.46 -19.24 -18.02
N ARG A 666 21.69 -19.25 -16.92
CA ARG A 666 20.63 -20.22 -16.63
C ARG A 666 19.46 -19.55 -15.91
N PRO A 667 18.22 -20.07 -16.07
CA PRO A 667 17.07 -19.63 -15.29
C PRO A 667 17.34 -19.78 -13.79
N VAL A 668 16.89 -18.80 -13.00
CA VAL A 668 16.99 -18.86 -11.53
C VAL A 668 15.62 -19.10 -10.95
N ARG A 669 15.51 -20.10 -10.08
CA ARG A 669 14.26 -20.45 -9.41
C ARG A 669 14.44 -20.40 -7.90
N ARG A 670 13.67 -19.54 -7.24
CA ARG A 670 13.56 -19.46 -5.78
C ARG A 670 12.19 -19.96 -5.36
N VAL A 671 12.16 -21.06 -4.60
CA VAL A 671 10.93 -21.61 -4.02
C VAL A 671 10.94 -21.34 -2.53
N ILE A 672 10.09 -20.41 -2.09
CA ILE A 672 9.92 -20.02 -0.71
C ILE A 672 8.81 -20.87 -0.11
N ARG A 673 9.11 -21.56 0.99
CA ARG A 673 8.12 -22.39 1.69
C ARG A 673 7.77 -21.78 3.04
N ARG A 674 6.52 -21.32 3.18
CA ARG A 674 6.00 -20.74 4.42
C ARG A 674 4.80 -21.53 4.91
N TYR A 675 4.68 -21.66 6.23
CA TYR A 675 3.44 -22.18 6.79
C TYR A 675 2.33 -21.18 6.46
N MET A 676 1.26 -21.67 5.85
CA MET A 676 0.07 -20.89 5.58
C MET A 676 -1.11 -21.71 6.05
N LYS A 677 -2.03 -21.07 6.74
CA LYS A 677 -3.22 -21.75 7.23
C LYS A 677 -4.27 -21.87 6.13
N ASP A 678 -4.35 -20.87 5.25
CA ASP A 678 -5.07 -20.98 3.96
C ASP A 678 -4.03 -21.08 2.83
N PRO A 679 -3.87 -22.26 2.21
CA PRO A 679 -2.73 -22.52 1.33
C PRO A 679 -2.85 -21.76 0.01
N LEU A 680 -2.00 -20.75 -0.19
CA LEU A 680 -1.92 -19.93 -1.39
C LEU A 680 -0.59 -20.17 -2.14
N GLY A 681 -0.66 -20.26 -3.46
CA GLY A 681 0.50 -20.20 -4.35
C GLY A 681 0.65 -18.78 -4.89
N VAL A 682 1.84 -18.21 -4.82
CA VAL A 682 2.15 -16.93 -5.49
C VAL A 682 3.33 -17.13 -6.41
N ILE A 683 3.21 -16.62 -7.63
CA ILE A 683 4.23 -16.74 -8.66
C ILE A 683 4.59 -15.35 -9.16
N GLN A 684 5.89 -15.11 -9.30
CA GLN A 684 6.42 -13.95 -9.98
C GLN A 684 7.53 -14.42 -10.93
N LEU A 685 7.32 -14.14 -12.22
CA LEU A 685 8.25 -14.43 -13.30
C LEU A 685 8.85 -13.13 -13.78
N LEU A 686 10.18 -13.13 -13.95
CA LEU A 686 10.95 -11.94 -14.28
C LEU A 686 11.82 -12.22 -15.50
N TRP A 687 11.69 -11.39 -16.53
CA TRP A 687 12.54 -11.42 -17.71
C TRP A 687 13.33 -10.12 -17.80
N PRO A 688 14.67 -10.17 -17.85
CA PRO A 688 15.46 -8.97 -18.12
C PRO A 688 15.16 -8.47 -19.53
N VAL A 689 14.98 -7.15 -19.67
CA VAL A 689 14.76 -6.48 -20.95
C VAL A 689 15.76 -5.34 -21.11
N ARG A 690 16.13 -5.06 -22.37
CA ARG A 690 16.98 -3.92 -22.73
C ARG A 690 16.30 -3.06 -23.77
N VAL A 691 15.69 -1.98 -23.33
CA VAL A 691 15.02 -1.01 -24.20
C VAL A 691 16.09 -0.18 -24.95
N GLY A 692 15.89 0.05 -26.23
CA GLY A 692 16.86 0.67 -27.14
C GLY A 692 17.76 -0.31 -27.88
N SER A 693 17.65 -1.61 -27.60
CA SER A 693 18.54 -2.63 -28.18
C SER A 693 18.14 -3.10 -29.59
N MET A 694 16.90 -2.85 -30.02
CA MET A 694 16.41 -3.37 -31.32
C MET A 694 17.03 -2.69 -32.56
N ARG A 695 17.70 -1.53 -32.41
CA ARG A 695 18.46 -0.89 -33.50
C ARG A 695 19.97 -1.09 -33.34
N PRO A 696 20.74 -1.11 -34.46
CA PRO A 696 22.19 -1.11 -34.44
C PRO A 696 22.75 0.04 -33.60
N GLU A 697 23.88 -0.19 -32.93
CA GLU A 697 24.45 0.75 -31.96
C GLU A 697 24.67 2.19 -32.47
N GLY A 698 24.94 2.38 -33.76
CA GLY A 698 25.13 3.70 -34.38
C GLY A 698 23.85 4.44 -34.78
N GLU A 699 22.70 3.78 -34.73
CA GLU A 699 21.39 4.31 -35.15
C GLU A 699 20.42 4.50 -33.98
N ARG A 700 20.88 4.27 -32.74
CA ARG A 700 20.06 4.38 -31.53
C ARG A 700 19.83 5.84 -31.17
N SER A 701 18.66 6.37 -31.50
CA SER A 701 18.22 7.67 -31.00
C SER A 701 17.51 7.57 -29.65
N HIS A 702 17.31 8.71 -29.01
CA HIS A 702 16.46 8.85 -27.83
C HIS A 702 14.99 8.49 -28.12
N ALA A 703 14.45 9.02 -29.22
CA ALA A 703 13.09 8.74 -29.70
C ALA A 703 12.83 7.23 -29.87
N ASP A 704 13.82 6.48 -30.37
CA ASP A 704 13.70 5.03 -30.55
C ASP A 704 13.54 4.28 -29.22
N ARG A 705 14.16 4.76 -28.15
CA ARG A 705 14.02 4.16 -26.81
C ARG A 705 12.65 4.43 -26.23
N LEU A 706 12.16 5.66 -26.36
CA LEU A 706 10.83 6.04 -25.90
C LEU A 706 9.75 5.24 -26.64
N GLU A 707 9.88 5.13 -27.97
CA GLU A 707 9.03 4.27 -28.78
C GLU A 707 9.08 2.81 -28.31
N GLN A 708 10.28 2.24 -28.11
CA GLN A 708 10.41 0.87 -27.61
C GLN A 708 9.84 0.66 -26.20
N SER A 709 9.92 1.66 -25.32
CA SER A 709 9.30 1.61 -23.99
C SER A 709 7.78 1.54 -24.10
N MET A 710 7.17 2.39 -24.93
CA MET A 710 5.72 2.38 -25.17
C MET A 710 5.24 1.09 -25.83
N MET A 711 5.99 0.59 -26.80
CA MET A 711 5.71 -0.70 -27.44
C MET A 711 5.81 -1.87 -26.45
N LEU A 712 6.75 -1.81 -25.49
CA LEU A 712 6.86 -2.81 -24.44
C LEU A 712 5.70 -2.74 -23.45
N GLU A 713 5.23 -1.54 -23.10
CA GLU A 713 4.03 -1.35 -22.27
C GLU A 713 2.78 -1.93 -22.95
N LEU A 714 2.57 -1.62 -24.23
CA LEU A 714 1.49 -2.21 -25.04
C LEU A 714 1.62 -3.74 -25.13
N ALA A 715 2.83 -4.27 -25.30
CA ALA A 715 3.08 -5.71 -25.31
C ALA A 715 2.72 -6.36 -23.97
N CYS A 716 3.02 -5.71 -22.84
CA CYS A 716 2.66 -6.21 -21.53
C CYS A 716 1.14 -6.22 -21.32
N LEU A 717 0.42 -5.19 -21.78
CA LEU A 717 -1.06 -5.17 -21.73
C LEU A 717 -1.69 -6.29 -22.57
N ILE A 718 -1.15 -6.56 -23.76
CA ILE A 718 -1.58 -7.70 -24.60
C ILE A 718 -1.31 -9.03 -23.90
N LEU A 719 -0.12 -9.16 -23.28
CA LEU A 719 0.21 -10.36 -22.51
C LEU A 719 -0.72 -10.53 -21.31
N GLU A 720 -1.04 -9.45 -20.59
CA GLU A 720 -1.97 -9.47 -19.46
C GLU A 720 -3.38 -9.89 -19.88
N ASP A 721 -3.91 -9.34 -20.98
CA ASP A 721 -5.22 -9.71 -21.52
C ASP A 721 -5.26 -11.20 -21.93
N ARG A 722 -4.24 -11.66 -22.67
CA ARG A 722 -4.13 -13.08 -23.08
C ARG A 722 -4.00 -14.01 -21.88
N LEU A 723 -3.17 -13.67 -20.90
CA LEU A 723 -3.03 -14.46 -19.68
C LEU A 723 -4.31 -14.43 -18.84
N THR A 724 -5.06 -13.34 -18.84
CA THR A 724 -6.36 -13.26 -18.16
C THR A 724 -7.36 -14.21 -18.84
N ASN A 725 -7.46 -14.16 -20.17
CA ASN A 725 -8.30 -15.09 -20.94
C ASN A 725 -7.93 -16.55 -20.66
N ARG A 726 -6.65 -16.88 -20.72
CA ARG A 726 -6.17 -18.25 -20.53
C ARG A 726 -6.26 -18.74 -19.08
N LEU A 727 -5.65 -18.02 -18.14
CA LEU A 727 -5.48 -18.50 -16.76
C LEU A 727 -6.75 -18.32 -15.92
N ARG A 728 -7.48 -17.22 -16.11
CA ARG A 728 -8.69 -16.89 -15.33
C ARG A 728 -9.95 -17.46 -15.98
N PHE A 729 -10.18 -17.21 -17.27
CA PHE A 729 -11.45 -17.61 -17.90
C PHE A 729 -11.45 -19.06 -18.40
N GLU A 730 -10.46 -19.48 -19.17
CA GLU A 730 -10.42 -20.86 -19.71
C GLU A 730 -10.05 -21.89 -18.64
N LEU A 731 -8.98 -21.65 -17.88
CA LEU A 731 -8.48 -22.60 -16.89
C LEU A 731 -9.12 -22.44 -15.51
N SER A 732 -9.78 -21.32 -15.23
CA SER A 732 -10.38 -21.01 -13.90
C SER A 732 -9.39 -21.24 -12.74
N ALA A 733 -8.11 -20.91 -12.97
CA ALA A 733 -7.01 -21.30 -12.08
C ALA A 733 -6.43 -20.14 -11.26
N VAL A 734 -6.69 -18.90 -11.67
CA VAL A 734 -6.26 -17.67 -10.98
C VAL A 734 -7.41 -16.70 -10.84
N TYR A 735 -7.37 -15.82 -9.84
CA TYR A 735 -8.32 -14.73 -9.69
C TYR A 735 -7.98 -13.53 -10.60
N GLY A 736 -6.69 -13.24 -10.74
CA GLY A 736 -6.16 -12.19 -11.60
C GLY A 736 -4.70 -12.45 -11.92
N VAL A 737 -4.22 -11.79 -12.97
CA VAL A 737 -2.83 -11.80 -13.43
C VAL A 737 -2.44 -10.38 -13.80
N SER A 738 -1.19 -10.05 -13.59
CA SER A 738 -0.60 -8.76 -13.99
C SER A 738 0.63 -9.00 -14.84
N ALA A 739 0.83 -8.17 -15.85
CA ALA A 739 2.06 -8.12 -16.64
C ALA A 739 2.47 -6.66 -16.85
N SER A 740 3.66 -6.28 -16.42
CA SER A 740 4.16 -4.91 -16.57
C SER A 740 5.68 -4.85 -16.68
N PRO A 741 6.23 -3.83 -17.37
CA PRO A 741 7.65 -3.54 -17.32
C PRO A 741 8.00 -2.75 -16.05
N THR A 742 9.15 -3.03 -15.45
CA THR A 742 9.72 -2.28 -14.32
C THR A 742 11.17 -1.89 -14.60
N PHE A 743 11.53 -0.68 -14.18
CA PHE A 743 12.85 -0.08 -14.39
C PHE A 743 13.39 0.52 -13.09
N SER A 744 12.90 0.07 -11.94
CA SER A 744 13.26 0.62 -10.62
C SER A 744 14.75 0.47 -10.27
N THR A 745 15.45 -0.48 -10.88
CA THR A 745 16.89 -0.72 -10.70
C THR A 745 17.72 -0.23 -11.88
N ALA A 746 17.11 0.43 -12.86
CA ALA A 746 17.82 0.97 -14.00
C ALA A 746 18.71 2.13 -13.54
N ASP A 747 19.98 2.12 -13.97
CA ASP A 747 20.83 3.30 -13.79
C ASP A 747 20.16 4.51 -14.49
N PRO A 748 20.13 5.69 -13.86
CA PRO A 748 19.66 6.90 -14.53
C PRO A 748 20.53 7.10 -15.78
N MET A 749 19.92 7.36 -16.94
CA MET A 749 20.69 7.62 -18.16
C MET A 749 21.47 8.93 -18.01
N LEU A 750 22.74 8.83 -17.65
CA LEU A 750 23.60 10.01 -17.53
C LEU A 750 24.00 10.47 -18.93
N ALA A 751 23.94 11.79 -19.15
CA ALA A 751 24.26 12.58 -20.34
C ALA A 751 24.69 11.83 -21.63
N ARG A 752 23.90 12.06 -22.68
CA ARG A 752 24.04 11.89 -24.16
C ARG A 752 24.87 10.75 -24.76
N ASP A 753 26.00 10.31 -24.19
CA ASP A 753 26.94 9.42 -24.89
C ASP A 753 27.24 8.08 -24.20
N LYS A 754 26.80 7.84 -22.95
CA LYS A 754 27.26 6.67 -22.17
C LYS A 754 26.26 5.53 -22.00
N VAL A 755 24.94 5.77 -22.06
CA VAL A 755 23.93 4.72 -21.86
C VAL A 755 23.10 4.51 -23.13
N ARG A 756 23.52 3.53 -23.96
CA ARG A 756 22.86 3.19 -25.23
C ARG A 756 21.58 2.37 -25.07
N THR A 757 21.34 1.77 -23.90
CA THR A 757 20.16 0.94 -23.59
C THR A 757 19.64 1.20 -22.18
N LEU A 758 18.32 1.12 -21.99
CA LEU A 758 17.68 1.15 -20.69
C LEU A 758 17.39 -0.29 -20.25
N ASP A 759 18.10 -0.75 -19.23
CA ASP A 759 17.96 -2.11 -18.70
C ASP A 759 16.83 -2.14 -17.67
N GLY A 760 15.94 -3.13 -17.77
CA GLY A 760 14.79 -3.29 -16.88
C GLY A 760 14.34 -4.75 -16.82
N GLN A 761 13.14 -4.98 -16.33
CA GLN A 761 12.53 -6.31 -16.30
C GLN A 761 11.05 -6.26 -16.69
N VAL A 762 10.58 -7.30 -17.39
CA VAL A 762 9.13 -7.59 -17.47
C VAL A 762 8.78 -8.52 -16.33
N VAL A 763 7.74 -8.16 -15.59
CA VAL A 763 7.26 -8.89 -14.42
C VAL A 763 5.86 -9.40 -14.73
N VAL A 764 5.67 -10.71 -14.61
CA VAL A 764 4.34 -11.34 -14.59
C VAL A 764 4.09 -11.89 -13.20
N SER A 765 2.98 -11.51 -12.57
CA SER A 765 2.62 -12.00 -11.24
C SER A 765 1.14 -12.38 -11.14
N PHE A 766 0.89 -13.48 -10.43
CA PHE A 766 -0.45 -13.97 -10.14
C PHE A 766 -0.47 -14.90 -8.92
N THR A 767 -1.66 -15.09 -8.37
CA THR A 767 -1.93 -16.00 -7.25
C THR A 767 -2.77 -17.18 -7.71
N CYS A 768 -2.49 -18.38 -7.21
CA CYS A 768 -3.14 -19.61 -7.64
C CYS A 768 -3.21 -20.69 -6.55
N ALA A 769 -3.86 -21.81 -6.85
CA ALA A 769 -3.83 -22.99 -6.00
C ALA A 769 -2.40 -23.62 -5.98
N PRO A 770 -1.83 -23.98 -4.82
CA PRO A 770 -0.43 -24.38 -4.71
C PRO A 770 -0.01 -25.60 -5.56
N ASN A 771 -0.92 -26.52 -5.82
CA ASN A 771 -0.68 -27.71 -6.64
C ASN A 771 -0.62 -27.41 -8.14
N THR A 772 -1.08 -26.24 -8.58
CA THR A 772 -1.12 -25.83 -9.99
C THR A 772 0.08 -24.98 -10.42
N ILE A 773 0.92 -24.54 -9.48
CA ILE A 773 2.01 -23.58 -9.71
C ILE A 773 2.85 -23.91 -10.94
N TRP A 774 3.37 -25.14 -11.01
CA TRP A 774 4.24 -25.59 -12.10
C TRP A 774 3.53 -25.72 -13.44
N ARG A 775 2.23 -26.01 -13.41
CA ARG A 775 1.41 -26.07 -14.62
C ARG A 775 1.19 -24.66 -15.16
N LEU A 776 0.77 -23.73 -14.31
CA LEU A 776 0.46 -22.36 -14.73
C LEU A 776 1.70 -21.59 -15.19
N GLU A 777 2.86 -21.83 -14.58
CA GLU A 777 4.12 -21.29 -15.11
C GLU A 777 4.36 -21.77 -16.56
N ARG A 778 4.09 -23.04 -16.88
CA ARG A 778 4.23 -23.55 -18.25
C ARG A 778 3.22 -22.93 -19.21
N GLU A 779 1.99 -22.69 -18.77
CA GLU A 779 0.99 -21.99 -19.57
C GLU A 779 1.45 -20.56 -19.88
N VAL A 780 1.97 -19.82 -18.88
CA VAL A 780 2.50 -18.47 -19.10
C VAL A 780 3.65 -18.47 -20.12
N LEU A 781 4.57 -19.42 -19.98
CA LEU A 781 5.68 -19.57 -20.92
C LEU A 781 5.19 -19.92 -22.33
N ALA A 782 4.17 -20.78 -22.44
CA ALA A 782 3.58 -21.15 -23.72
C ALA A 782 2.86 -19.97 -24.40
N GLU A 783 2.10 -19.17 -23.66
CA GLU A 783 1.44 -17.97 -24.20
C GLU A 783 2.45 -16.91 -24.63
N LEU A 784 3.53 -16.74 -23.87
CA LEU A 784 4.62 -15.86 -24.26
C LEU A 784 5.33 -16.36 -25.53
N ASP A 785 5.57 -17.67 -25.65
CA ASP A 785 6.14 -18.29 -26.85
C ASP A 785 5.19 -18.20 -28.06
N ALA A 786 3.88 -18.29 -27.85
CA ALA A 786 2.88 -18.06 -28.89
C ALA A 786 2.91 -16.60 -29.38
N LEU A 787 2.97 -15.62 -28.48
CA LEU A 787 3.11 -14.21 -28.84
C LEU A 787 4.42 -13.92 -29.59
N ARG A 788 5.51 -14.58 -29.23
CA ARG A 788 6.80 -14.48 -29.94
C ARG A 788 6.77 -15.04 -31.35
N THR A 789 6.08 -16.17 -31.56
CA THR A 789 6.11 -16.90 -32.84
C THR A 789 5.02 -16.46 -33.80
N GLN A 790 3.83 -16.19 -33.29
CA GLN A 790 2.62 -15.91 -34.06
C GLN A 790 2.19 -14.44 -33.97
N GLY A 791 2.51 -13.74 -32.89
CA GLY A 791 2.02 -12.38 -32.60
C GLY A 791 0.64 -12.35 -31.94
N PRO A 792 0.13 -11.16 -31.58
CA PRO A 792 -1.26 -10.97 -31.18
C PRO A 792 -2.21 -11.14 -32.35
N THR A 793 -3.47 -11.46 -32.06
CA THR A 793 -4.56 -11.38 -33.03
C THR A 793 -4.95 -9.92 -33.27
N VAL A 794 -5.60 -9.67 -34.40
CA VAL A 794 -6.12 -8.34 -34.78
C VAL A 794 -7.11 -7.80 -33.74
N SER A 795 -7.94 -8.68 -33.17
CA SER A 795 -8.95 -8.30 -32.16
C SER A 795 -8.32 -7.96 -30.81
N GLU A 796 -7.33 -8.73 -30.34
CA GLU A 796 -6.62 -8.45 -29.09
C GLU A 796 -5.92 -7.09 -29.17
N LEU A 797 -5.20 -6.84 -30.29
CA LEU A 797 -4.52 -5.57 -30.50
C LEU A 797 -5.51 -4.39 -30.53
N GLY A 798 -6.62 -4.52 -31.27
CA GLY A 798 -7.65 -3.48 -31.33
C GLY A 798 -8.28 -3.16 -29.97
N SER A 799 -8.60 -4.17 -29.17
CA SER A 799 -9.17 -4.01 -27.83
C SER A 799 -8.21 -3.29 -26.87
N VAL A 800 -6.94 -3.70 -26.85
CA VAL A 800 -5.92 -3.09 -26.00
C VAL A 800 -5.65 -1.65 -26.41
N LEU A 801 -5.57 -1.34 -27.71
CA LEU A 801 -5.38 0.03 -28.19
C LEU A 801 -6.57 0.93 -27.81
N ALA A 802 -7.81 0.47 -28.00
CA ALA A 802 -9.00 1.23 -27.63
C ALA A 802 -9.07 1.54 -26.13
N THR A 803 -8.77 0.53 -25.30
CA THR A 803 -8.72 0.67 -23.83
C THR A 803 -7.61 1.63 -23.41
N SER A 804 -6.40 1.46 -23.96
CA SER A 804 -5.23 2.28 -23.63
C SER A 804 -5.43 3.74 -24.04
N ARG A 805 -6.08 3.98 -25.18
CA ARG A 805 -6.44 5.33 -25.65
C ARG A 805 -7.37 6.02 -24.66
N THR A 806 -8.47 5.35 -24.30
CA THR A 806 -9.47 5.90 -23.35
C THR A 806 -8.81 6.24 -22.01
N GLN A 807 -8.04 5.29 -21.45
CA GLN A 807 -7.33 5.51 -20.19
C GLN A 807 -6.30 6.65 -20.26
N ARG A 808 -5.62 6.82 -21.39
CA ARG A 808 -4.64 7.91 -21.57
C ARG A 808 -5.36 9.26 -21.69
N GLU A 809 -6.46 9.33 -22.43
CA GLU A 809 -7.30 10.53 -22.55
C GLU A 809 -7.86 10.96 -21.19
N GLU A 810 -8.32 10.02 -20.36
CA GLU A 810 -8.76 10.27 -18.98
C GLU A 810 -7.61 10.78 -18.10
N LYS A 811 -6.46 10.07 -18.09
CA LYS A 811 -5.29 10.46 -17.29
C LYS A 811 -4.81 11.86 -17.64
N MET A 812 -4.77 12.23 -18.93
CA MET A 812 -4.35 13.56 -19.40
C MET A 812 -5.17 14.71 -18.82
N ARG A 813 -6.39 14.45 -18.33
CA ARG A 813 -7.22 15.46 -17.66
C ARG A 813 -6.83 15.71 -16.21
N THR A 814 -6.03 14.84 -15.59
CA THR A 814 -5.72 14.91 -14.16
C THR A 814 -4.49 15.76 -13.86
N ASN A 815 -4.48 16.44 -12.72
CA ASN A 815 -3.28 17.14 -12.21
C ASN A 815 -2.10 16.17 -12.01
N ALA A 816 -2.39 14.93 -11.57
CA ALA A 816 -1.39 13.91 -11.32
C ALA A 816 -0.61 13.52 -12.58
N TYR A 817 -1.27 13.42 -13.74
CA TYR A 817 -0.62 13.14 -15.02
C TYR A 817 0.40 14.22 -15.38
N TRP A 818 -0.01 15.49 -15.33
CA TRP A 818 0.86 16.61 -15.67
C TRP A 818 2.02 16.75 -14.71
N ARG A 819 1.79 16.70 -13.39
CA ARG A 819 2.86 16.74 -12.39
C ARG A 819 3.86 15.59 -12.61
N ALA A 820 3.37 14.36 -12.78
CA ALA A 820 4.22 13.20 -12.99
C ALA A 820 4.98 13.33 -14.31
N GLY A 821 4.33 13.69 -15.42
CA GLY A 821 4.96 13.87 -16.73
C GLY A 821 6.08 14.90 -16.71
N ILE A 822 5.83 16.07 -16.10
CA ILE A 822 6.85 17.12 -15.94
C ILE A 822 7.98 16.64 -15.03
N SER A 823 7.67 16.04 -13.88
CA SER A 823 8.68 15.54 -12.95
C SER A 823 9.54 14.44 -13.59
N HIS A 824 8.94 13.49 -14.32
CA HIS A 824 9.66 12.42 -15.00
C HIS A 824 10.51 12.92 -16.16
N SER A 825 10.07 13.95 -16.89
CA SER A 825 10.87 14.58 -17.96
C SER A 825 12.26 15.02 -17.47
N TYR A 826 12.35 15.33 -16.18
CA TYR A 826 13.54 15.84 -15.52
C TYR A 826 14.26 14.83 -14.64
N ALA A 827 13.51 13.98 -13.95
CA ALA A 827 14.04 13.02 -12.97
C ALA A 827 14.36 11.66 -13.60
N VAL A 828 13.75 11.34 -14.74
CA VAL A 828 13.95 10.07 -15.44
C VAL A 828 14.59 10.36 -16.79
N PRO A 829 15.82 9.90 -17.01
CA PRO A 829 16.53 10.17 -18.26
C PRO A 829 16.01 9.45 -19.51
N ARG A 830 14.78 8.94 -19.47
CA ARG A 830 14.03 8.44 -20.64
C ARG A 830 13.64 9.56 -21.60
N TYR A 831 13.87 10.82 -21.23
CA TYR A 831 13.37 12.01 -21.89
C TYR A 831 14.53 12.98 -22.20
N GLU A 832 14.46 13.71 -23.32
CA GLU A 832 15.49 14.63 -23.78
C GLU A 832 14.87 15.98 -24.13
N GLY A 833 15.52 17.06 -23.70
CA GLY A 833 15.02 18.43 -23.86
C GLY A 833 14.32 18.95 -22.60
N ASP A 834 13.50 19.98 -22.75
CA ASP A 834 12.61 20.45 -21.70
C ASP A 834 11.37 19.55 -21.57
N ALA A 835 10.61 19.73 -20.48
CA ALA A 835 9.41 18.92 -20.22
C ALA A 835 8.35 19.03 -21.30
N SER A 836 8.23 20.18 -21.96
CA SER A 836 7.16 20.39 -22.92
C SER A 836 7.44 19.68 -24.25
N ASN A 837 8.67 19.81 -24.74
CA ASN A 837 9.15 19.06 -25.90
C ASN A 837 9.14 17.55 -25.65
N THR A 838 9.52 17.14 -24.43
CA THR A 838 9.43 15.75 -23.99
C THR A 838 8.00 15.20 -24.07
N LEU A 839 7.05 15.89 -23.43
CA LEU A 839 5.64 15.45 -23.39
C LEU A 839 5.02 15.43 -24.78
N LYS A 840 5.40 16.40 -25.63
CA LYS A 840 4.96 16.46 -27.01
C LYS A 840 5.51 15.30 -27.81
N GLN A 841 6.81 15.02 -27.70
CA GLN A 841 7.43 13.88 -28.36
C GLN A 841 6.77 12.57 -27.93
N GLU A 842 6.47 12.42 -26.64
CA GLU A 842 5.73 11.26 -26.15
C GLU A 842 4.32 11.18 -26.75
N GLN A 843 3.60 12.30 -26.84
CA GLN A 843 2.26 12.35 -27.45
C GLN A 843 2.30 12.06 -28.96
N ASP A 844 3.27 12.60 -29.68
CA ASP A 844 3.45 12.41 -31.12
C ASP A 844 3.83 10.96 -31.44
N ILE A 845 4.76 10.37 -30.67
CA ILE A 845 5.11 8.95 -30.79
C ILE A 845 3.90 8.08 -30.48
N TRP A 846 3.15 8.38 -29.42
CA TRP A 846 1.94 7.63 -29.08
C TRP A 846 0.90 7.68 -30.21
N ASN A 847 0.57 8.87 -30.70
CA ASN A 847 -0.42 9.05 -31.76
C ASN A 847 0.00 8.33 -33.05
N ARG A 848 1.28 8.43 -33.41
CA ARG A 848 1.86 7.69 -34.54
C ARG A 848 1.78 6.17 -34.32
N LEU A 849 2.18 5.68 -33.16
CA LEU A 849 2.14 4.24 -32.84
C LEU A 849 0.72 3.69 -32.89
N VAL A 850 -0.26 4.39 -32.30
CA VAL A 850 -1.68 3.97 -32.35
C VAL A 850 -2.14 3.91 -33.81
N SER A 851 -1.87 4.95 -34.61
CA SER A 851 -2.24 4.96 -36.03
C SER A 851 -1.53 3.88 -36.86
N GLU A 852 -0.28 3.54 -36.54
CA GLU A 852 0.50 2.51 -37.23
C GLU A 852 0.08 1.09 -36.84
N LEU A 853 -0.41 0.90 -35.61
CA LEU A 853 -0.82 -0.40 -35.06
C LEU A 853 -2.32 -0.69 -35.24
N GLU A 854 -3.14 0.33 -35.50
CA GLU A 854 -4.57 0.17 -35.74
C GLU A 854 -4.84 -0.77 -36.92
N PRO A 855 -5.79 -1.71 -36.75
CA PRO A 855 -6.16 -2.58 -37.85
C PRO A 855 -6.92 -1.80 -38.93
N PRO A 856 -6.76 -2.11 -40.23
CA PRO A 856 -7.48 -1.42 -41.29
C PRO A 856 -8.99 -1.57 -41.07
N SER A 857 -9.71 -0.44 -41.08
CA SER A 857 -11.15 -0.44 -40.91
C SER A 857 -11.81 -1.31 -41.98
N SER A 858 -12.87 -2.02 -41.61
CA SER A 858 -13.63 -2.91 -42.51
C SER A 858 -14.25 -2.21 -43.74
N SER A 859 -14.17 -0.88 -43.81
CA SER A 859 -14.65 -0.07 -44.95
C SER A 859 -13.59 0.19 -46.03
N SER A 860 -12.29 0.06 -45.73
CA SER A 860 -11.20 0.34 -46.68
C SER A 860 -10.66 -0.90 -47.40
N THR A 861 -11.13 -2.10 -47.03
CA THR A 861 -10.66 -3.40 -47.57
C THR A 861 -11.02 -3.66 -49.03
N LEU A 862 -11.79 -2.77 -49.68
CA LEU A 862 -12.20 -2.91 -51.08
C LEU A 862 -11.29 -2.20 -52.10
N ALA A 863 -10.32 -1.38 -51.67
CA ALA A 863 -9.60 -0.49 -52.60
C ALA A 863 -8.13 -0.85 -52.88
N THR A 864 -7.47 -1.67 -52.06
CA THR A 864 -6.05 -2.01 -52.28
C THR A 864 -5.82 -3.48 -51.98
N GLY A 865 -5.40 -4.25 -52.99
CA GLY A 865 -5.09 -5.67 -52.87
C GLY A 865 -4.09 -5.92 -51.74
N ALA A 866 -4.59 -6.45 -50.62
CA ALA A 866 -3.79 -6.88 -49.48
C ALA A 866 -3.45 -8.37 -49.60
N ASP A 867 -2.26 -8.72 -49.10
CA ASP A 867 -1.67 -10.05 -49.02
C ASP A 867 -2.65 -11.12 -48.47
N PRO A 868 -2.84 -12.28 -49.13
CA PRO A 868 -3.74 -13.35 -48.67
C PRO A 868 -3.37 -14.01 -47.33
N SER A 869 -2.29 -13.58 -46.66
CA SER A 869 -1.76 -14.19 -45.43
C SER A 869 -2.47 -13.76 -44.13
N GLY A 870 -3.39 -12.78 -44.18
CA GLY A 870 -4.24 -12.38 -43.05
C GLY A 870 -3.53 -11.68 -41.88
N LYS A 871 -2.27 -11.27 -42.03
CA LYS A 871 -1.50 -10.57 -40.99
C LYS A 871 -1.55 -9.05 -41.20
N SER A 872 -2.04 -8.31 -40.22
CA SER A 872 -1.94 -6.84 -40.23
C SER A 872 -0.48 -6.41 -39.94
N THR A 873 -0.05 -5.27 -40.51
CA THR A 873 1.27 -4.67 -40.24
C THR A 873 1.51 -4.44 -38.75
N GLY A 874 0.47 -4.05 -38.00
CA GLY A 874 0.55 -3.83 -36.56
C GLY A 874 0.78 -5.10 -35.74
N THR A 875 0.07 -6.20 -36.05
CA THR A 875 0.26 -7.49 -35.37
C THR A 875 1.67 -8.07 -35.59
N GLU A 876 2.23 -7.87 -36.79
CA GLU A 876 3.57 -8.32 -37.14
C GLU A 876 4.64 -7.52 -36.38
N ARG A 877 4.48 -6.19 -36.28
CA ARG A 877 5.38 -5.35 -35.47
C ARG A 877 5.34 -5.69 -33.98
N MET A 878 4.17 -5.99 -33.41
CA MET A 878 4.09 -6.46 -32.03
C MET A 878 4.80 -7.81 -31.83
N ARG A 879 4.74 -8.72 -32.81
CA ARG A 879 5.50 -9.97 -32.80
C ARG A 879 7.01 -9.72 -32.78
N GLU A 880 7.49 -8.73 -33.54
CA GLU A 880 8.89 -8.29 -33.51
C GLU A 880 9.29 -7.75 -32.11
N VAL A 881 8.42 -7.00 -31.44
CA VAL A 881 8.67 -6.52 -30.07
C VAL A 881 8.80 -7.70 -29.09
N PHE A 882 7.89 -8.67 -29.14
CA PHE A 882 7.97 -9.86 -28.28
C PHE A 882 9.23 -10.68 -28.57
N SER A 883 9.62 -10.86 -29.84
CA SER A 883 10.80 -11.63 -30.21
C SER A 883 12.13 -10.89 -30.01
N GLY A 884 12.12 -9.56 -30.09
CA GLY A 884 13.29 -8.69 -29.94
C GLY A 884 13.61 -8.32 -28.49
N LEU A 885 12.61 -7.90 -27.70
CA LEU A 885 12.80 -7.49 -26.31
C LEU A 885 12.69 -8.65 -25.32
N LEU A 886 12.00 -9.73 -25.69
CA LEU A 886 11.91 -10.96 -24.91
C LEU A 886 12.32 -12.18 -25.75
N PRO A 887 13.57 -12.35 -26.20
CA PRO A 887 13.95 -13.43 -27.12
C PRO A 887 13.64 -14.86 -26.62
N ALA A 888 13.44 -15.79 -27.55
CA ALA A 888 13.30 -17.21 -27.22
C ALA A 888 14.57 -17.74 -26.51
N GLY A 889 14.37 -18.55 -25.46
CA GLY A 889 15.49 -19.05 -24.64
C GLY A 889 16.07 -18.02 -23.66
N THR A 890 15.52 -16.80 -23.57
CA THR A 890 15.91 -15.82 -22.55
C THR A 890 15.69 -16.42 -21.16
N PRO A 891 16.75 -16.58 -20.36
CA PRO A 891 16.65 -17.19 -19.04
C PRO A 891 15.88 -16.26 -18.11
N HIS A 892 14.74 -16.75 -17.60
CA HIS A 892 13.91 -16.03 -16.65
C HIS A 892 14.32 -16.34 -15.21
N ALA A 893 14.05 -15.39 -14.32
CA ALA A 893 13.99 -15.67 -12.90
C ALA A 893 12.54 -15.98 -12.50
N SER A 894 12.37 -16.88 -11.53
CA SER A 894 11.09 -17.20 -10.93
C SER A 894 11.24 -17.19 -9.42
N ALA A 895 10.37 -16.43 -8.75
CA ALA A 895 10.14 -16.53 -7.32
C ALA A 895 8.76 -17.15 -7.12
N MET A 896 8.68 -18.16 -6.26
CA MET A 896 7.44 -18.87 -5.98
C MET A 896 7.25 -19.02 -4.49
N LEU A 897 6.11 -18.57 -3.99
CA LEU A 897 5.68 -18.87 -2.65
C LEU A 897 4.79 -20.10 -2.66
N VAL A 898 5.16 -21.10 -1.85
CA VAL A 898 4.45 -22.37 -1.72
C VAL A 898 4.18 -22.66 -0.25
N PRO A 899 3.04 -23.24 0.12
CA PRO A 899 2.79 -23.68 1.49
C PRO A 899 3.79 -24.74 1.93
N ARG A 900 4.24 -24.65 3.18
CA ARG A 900 5.06 -25.67 3.84
C ARG A 900 4.13 -26.76 4.38
N VAL A 901 4.15 -27.93 3.73
CA VAL A 901 3.41 -29.11 4.20
C VAL A 901 4.16 -29.72 5.38
N VAL A 902 3.54 -29.78 6.56
CA VAL A 902 4.02 -30.61 7.67
C VAL A 902 3.48 -32.03 7.45
N PRO A 903 4.32 -33.08 7.41
CA PRO A 903 3.82 -34.45 7.33
C PRO A 903 2.89 -34.73 8.51
N ARG A 904 1.69 -35.24 8.22
CA ARG A 904 0.60 -35.52 9.18
C ARG A 904 0.97 -36.52 10.30
N TRP A 905 2.20 -37.06 10.30
CA TRP A 905 2.73 -38.06 11.22
C TRP A 905 3.40 -37.50 12.49
N LEU A 906 3.37 -36.18 12.73
CA LEU A 906 3.98 -35.54 13.90
C LEU A 906 2.99 -34.82 14.84
N LEU A 907 1.68 -34.94 14.58
CA LEU A 907 0.62 -34.31 15.41
C LEU A 907 -0.38 -35.32 16.01
N VAL A 908 0.01 -36.59 16.11
CA VAL A 908 -0.68 -37.58 16.95
C VAL A 908 0.29 -38.02 18.04
N GLY A 909 0.11 -37.50 19.24
CA GLY A 909 1.00 -37.78 20.37
C GLY A 909 0.56 -37.09 21.67
N GLY A 910 -0.73 -37.14 21.97
CA GLY A 910 -1.21 -36.88 23.32
C GLY A 910 -1.05 -38.15 24.16
N GLY A 911 -0.10 -38.13 25.09
CA GLY A 911 -0.11 -38.92 26.33
C GLY A 911 0.23 -40.41 26.22
N LEU A 912 1.49 -40.76 26.50
CA LEU A 912 1.78 -41.93 27.33
C LEU A 912 3.00 -41.66 28.20
N THR A 913 2.75 -41.60 29.50
CA THR A 913 3.72 -41.52 30.58
C THR A 913 4.41 -42.88 30.70
N VAL A 914 5.73 -42.95 30.47
CA VAL A 914 6.59 -43.96 31.12
C VAL A 914 7.91 -43.29 31.50
N ALA A 915 8.23 -43.43 32.78
CA ALA A 915 9.40 -42.90 33.45
C ALA A 915 10.71 -43.59 33.04
N GLY A 916 11.83 -42.89 33.20
CA GLY A 916 13.12 -43.49 33.54
C GLY A 916 14.25 -43.31 32.52
N GLY A 917 15.28 -42.57 32.94
CA GLY A 917 16.67 -42.91 32.60
C GLY A 917 17.44 -41.98 31.66
N LEU A 918 18.28 -41.12 32.25
CA LEU A 918 19.71 -40.86 31.95
C LEU A 918 20.24 -41.33 30.58
N GLY A 919 21.01 -40.57 29.79
CA GLY A 919 21.76 -39.34 30.01
C GLY A 919 22.72 -39.09 28.82
N TYR A 920 23.52 -38.01 28.94
CA TYR A 920 24.68 -37.62 28.09
C TYR A 920 24.37 -37.26 26.61
N LEU A 921 24.54 -36.03 26.11
CA LEU A 921 25.62 -35.03 26.22
C LEU A 921 26.93 -35.49 25.57
N ALA A 922 27.13 -35.11 24.30
CA ALA A 922 28.41 -34.74 23.66
C ALA A 922 28.23 -34.80 22.12
N LEU A 923 28.24 -33.66 21.42
CA LEU A 923 29.43 -32.97 20.89
C LEU A 923 30.12 -33.68 19.73
N ARG A 924 30.33 -32.88 18.68
CA ARG A 924 31.28 -33.02 17.56
C ARG A 924 30.97 -34.12 16.54
N ALA A 925 31.38 -34.00 15.30
CA ALA A 925 31.78 -32.92 14.39
C ALA A 925 32.23 -33.66 13.12
N LYS A 926 32.18 -32.96 11.99
CA LYS A 926 32.97 -33.23 10.78
C LYS A 926 32.74 -34.58 10.06
N GLY A 927 32.08 -34.45 8.91
CA GLY A 927 32.80 -34.62 7.65
C GLY A 927 33.04 -36.05 7.15
N PRO A 928 33.36 -36.20 5.85
CA PRO A 928 32.56 -37.05 4.99
C PRO A 928 33.38 -38.15 4.28
N MET A 929 32.75 -39.27 3.92
CA MET A 929 33.19 -40.17 2.84
C MET A 929 31.93 -40.88 2.32
N ARG A 930 31.38 -40.60 1.12
CA ARG A 930 31.82 -41.10 -0.21
C ARG A 930 32.51 -42.47 -0.08
N GLY A 931 32.00 -43.58 -0.59
CA GLY A 931 30.88 -43.86 -1.46
C GLY A 931 30.99 -45.32 -1.91
N SER A 932 30.07 -45.69 -2.81
CA SER A 932 30.12 -46.86 -3.70
C SER A 932 30.17 -48.26 -3.04
N LYS A 933 29.03 -48.93 -3.00
CA LYS A 933 28.53 -49.86 -4.05
C LYS A 933 29.22 -51.23 -3.98
N GLN A 934 28.46 -52.24 -3.58
CA GLN A 934 28.29 -53.53 -4.29
C GLN A 934 27.22 -54.32 -3.50
N ARG A 935 26.01 -54.47 -4.06
CA ARG A 935 25.56 -55.67 -4.78
C ARG A 935 25.93 -56.96 -4.03
N PHE A 936 24.93 -57.62 -3.44
CA PHE A 936 24.75 -59.05 -3.69
C PHE A 936 23.29 -59.46 -3.52
N THR A 937 22.86 -60.17 -4.55
CA THR A 937 21.60 -60.85 -4.80
C THR A 937 21.40 -62.04 -3.86
N SER A 938 20.20 -62.12 -3.30
CA SER A 938 19.36 -63.32 -3.11
C SER A 938 20.02 -64.68 -2.89
N PHE A 939 19.66 -65.33 -1.78
CA PHE A 939 19.46 -66.78 -1.75
C PHE A 939 18.27 -67.17 -0.85
N LEU A 940 17.58 -68.19 -1.33
CA LEU A 940 16.35 -68.83 -0.87
C LEU A 940 16.39 -69.32 0.58
N HIS A 941 15.21 -69.41 1.23
CA HIS A 941 14.61 -70.71 1.56
C HIS A 941 13.14 -70.60 2.02
N ALA A 942 12.31 -71.36 1.31
CA ALA A 942 11.41 -72.39 1.85
C ALA A 942 10.09 -72.01 2.55
N SER A 943 9.02 -72.38 1.82
CA SER A 943 7.93 -73.26 2.26
C SER A 943 6.89 -72.74 3.26
N GLY A 944 5.73 -72.37 2.70
CA GLY A 944 4.48 -73.13 2.86
C GLY A 944 3.72 -72.93 4.18
N MET A 945 2.40 -72.88 4.23
CA MET A 945 1.38 -73.22 3.24
C MET A 945 0.01 -72.87 3.85
N LEU A 946 -1.03 -73.05 3.03
CA LEU A 946 -2.47 -72.94 3.27
C LEU A 946 -3.04 -71.52 3.16
N TRP A 947 -3.92 -71.20 2.22
CA TRP A 947 -4.64 -71.91 1.13
C TRP A 947 -5.49 -70.80 0.45
N TRP A 948 -5.92 -70.78 -0.81
CA TRP A 948 -6.19 -71.77 -1.86
C TRP A 948 -6.29 -71.00 -3.19
N GLY A 949 -5.77 -71.54 -4.30
CA GLY A 949 -5.97 -70.99 -5.65
C GLY A 949 -7.20 -71.54 -6.39
N VAL A 950 -7.36 -71.16 -7.67
CA VAL A 950 -7.33 -72.08 -8.85
C VAL A 950 -7.81 -71.41 -10.17
N LEU A 951 -6.89 -71.46 -11.15
CA LEU A 951 -6.96 -71.76 -12.60
C LEU A 951 -7.94 -71.14 -13.62
N THR A 952 -7.32 -70.50 -14.61
CA THR A 952 -7.20 -70.85 -16.06
C THR A 952 -7.97 -72.04 -16.69
N ARG A 953 -8.41 -71.77 -17.93
CA ARG A 953 -8.58 -72.65 -19.12
C ARG A 953 -9.72 -73.68 -19.15
N GLN A 954 -10.68 -73.38 -20.04
CA GLN A 954 -11.39 -74.23 -21.01
C GLN A 954 -11.82 -75.66 -20.63
N LEU A 955 -13.14 -75.86 -20.81
CA LEU A 955 -13.92 -77.10 -21.01
C LEU A 955 -14.38 -77.88 -19.76
N GLY A 956 -15.70 -78.08 -19.69
CA GLY A 956 -16.31 -79.31 -19.15
C GLY A 956 -16.60 -79.36 -17.65
N MET A 957 -17.86 -79.08 -17.31
CA MET A 957 -18.70 -79.66 -16.26
C MET A 957 -18.08 -80.45 -15.08
N ASN A 958 -18.62 -80.10 -13.90
CA ASN A 958 -18.92 -80.94 -12.73
C ASN A 958 -17.71 -81.39 -11.87
N ARG A 959 -17.74 -81.32 -10.53
CA ARG A 959 -18.87 -81.36 -9.59
C ARG A 959 -18.37 -80.94 -8.19
N ARG A 960 -19.17 -80.08 -7.55
CA ARG A 960 -19.63 -80.08 -6.14
C ARG A 960 -18.64 -80.10 -4.96
N SER A 961 -18.91 -79.10 -4.09
CA SER A 961 -18.92 -79.08 -2.61
C SER A 961 -17.59 -79.39 -1.94
N GLY A 962 -16.89 -78.40 -1.36
CA GLY A 962 -17.23 -77.82 -0.04
C GLY A 962 -16.52 -78.64 1.06
N PRO A 963 -16.24 -78.12 2.27
CA PRO A 963 -16.64 -76.85 2.87
C PRO A 963 -15.57 -75.75 2.82
#